data_AF-A0A9C6TKM7-F1
#
_entry.id   AF-A0A9C6TKM7-F1
#
_cell.length_a   1.000
_cell.length_b   1.000
_cell.length_c   1.000
_cell.angle_alpha   90.00
_cell.angle_beta   90.00
_cell.angle_gamma   90.00
#
_symmetry.space_group_name_H-M   'P 1'
#
loop_
_entity.id
_entity.type
_entity.pdbx_description
1 polymer ?
#
loop_
_entity_poly.entity_id
_entity_poly.type
_entity_poly.pdbx_seq_one_letter_code
_entity_poly.pdbx_strand_id
1 'polypeptide(L)'
;MDHRQVSVFISLLLTLHLSLLGVIATKFTLVNKCDYTVWPGIYSNAGVSPLSTTGFVLQPGQSAPVTAAAGWSGRFWGRTLCSQNSTGKFSCVTGDCGSGKLECSGNGATVATLAEFTLGSVGGLDFFDVSLVDGYNVPMLVAPSGGSGAGNCTATGCVGDLIGACPSELRVMSEDGKQGVACKSACQAFRSPQYCCTGAYLTPKTCKPSSYSRIFKSVCPRAYTYAYDDETSTFTCANADYTITFCPAPSTSTTKADDIGVYWGQNSDEGTLANTCESRKYSYVNIAFLTTFGNGETPVLNLAGHCNPSSKGCTVLSLDIKSCQKQGIKVMLSIGGVSSTSQLTSSKDAKNVSDYLWNNFLGGNSSSRPFGDAVLDGIEFNPGDNGYSIYWMDLARYLKSNSTQNVSIGAAPQCPLVSAENSTFSSGYFDYLSVQFYNNPPCNFVSGNTSGFINAWHQWSNLKVKKIFLGLAASSDEAAIFLGLPASSDEAASGYIPANLLISQVLPIVRNSSNYGGIMLWDRYSDVKSRYSDFIEFNTGAQASTPAERNKTHKGKAPIPVESIKPHAGNGKRHLVIRIVIGVGSAITICLICYLSCVCWRKYKAEVDTRNRQRKLIHDIGGAAMLSRMNYIAKKFKREANAGDEIEIFSFESMVAATNNFSSSNKLGEGGFGPVYMGRLTNQQEIAIKRLSKSSGQGLTEFKNEAKLIAKLQHTNLVKLIGLCIQREERMLVYEYMSNRSLDLHLFDAERRNVLDWEKRLNIIEGIAQGLLYLHKYSRLKVIHRDLKAGNILLDDEMKPKISDFGMARILGLTGSEEKTNRIVGTHGYMSPEYMLNGVVSPKVDVFSFGVLLLEILSAKKNNSSYNPDFPLLNLIGHAWKLWNEGKALELMDHGLNETCNTKEVLRCIHIGLLCVQNVPTDRPTMVDVVSFLSNDAIQLAQPKQPAFFINVDTNQQQLHTNTKEIFSKNSLTLSDVDGR
;
A
#
# COMPACT_ATOMS: atom_id res chain seq x y z
N MET A 1 -48.57 5.62 56.22
CA MET A 1 -47.90 6.81 55.66
C MET A 1 -48.88 7.46 54.69
N ASP A 2 -49.12 8.75 54.89
CA ASP A 2 -50.16 9.53 54.22
C ASP A 2 -49.84 9.72 52.72
N HIS A 3 -50.86 9.78 51.86
CA HIS A 3 -50.71 9.84 50.39
C HIS A 3 -49.85 11.02 49.92
N ARG A 4 -49.83 12.12 50.70
CA ARG A 4 -48.93 13.26 50.48
C ARG A 4 -47.45 12.92 50.74
N GLN A 5 -47.15 12.07 51.71
CA GLN A 5 -45.78 11.63 51.97
C GLN A 5 -45.29 10.65 50.91
N VAL A 6 -46.16 9.80 50.37
CA VAL A 6 -45.80 8.86 49.29
C VAL A 6 -45.50 9.60 48.00
N SER A 7 -46.25 10.65 47.67
CA SER A 7 -45.97 11.47 46.48
C SER A 7 -44.67 12.28 46.62
N VAL A 8 -44.35 12.77 47.82
CA VAL A 8 -43.07 13.46 48.10
C VAL A 8 -41.91 12.47 48.10
N PHE A 9 -42.10 11.24 48.60
CA PHE A 9 -41.08 10.19 48.57
C PHE A 9 -40.81 9.68 47.14
N ILE A 10 -41.85 9.55 46.31
CA ILE A 10 -41.71 9.15 44.91
C ILE A 10 -41.06 10.28 44.09
N SER A 11 -41.41 11.55 44.33
CA SER A 11 -40.68 12.67 43.74
C SER A 11 -39.23 12.71 44.18
N LEU A 12 -38.94 12.49 45.48
CA LEU A 12 -37.56 12.43 45.97
C LEU A 12 -36.79 11.25 45.38
N LEU A 13 -37.41 10.07 45.25
CA LEU A 13 -36.81 8.89 44.64
C LEU A 13 -36.60 9.06 43.13
N LEU A 14 -37.49 9.75 42.42
CA LEU A 14 -37.27 10.11 41.02
C LEU A 14 -36.12 11.12 40.89
N THR A 15 -36.06 12.15 41.73
CA THR A 15 -34.93 13.11 41.72
C THR A 15 -33.62 12.46 42.14
N LEU A 16 -33.65 11.45 43.02
CA LEU A 16 -32.46 10.72 43.48
C LEU A 16 -31.99 9.65 42.47
N HIS A 17 -32.92 9.00 41.74
CA HIS A 17 -32.59 8.14 40.59
C HIS A 17 -32.04 8.93 39.40
N LEU A 18 -32.50 10.18 39.21
CA LEU A 18 -31.92 11.10 38.22
C LEU A 18 -30.53 11.61 38.61
N SER A 19 -30.15 11.58 39.89
CA SER A 19 -28.82 12.02 40.36
C SER A 19 -27.76 10.92 40.51
N LEU A 20 -28.13 9.63 40.38
CA LEU A 20 -27.22 8.49 40.57
C LEU A 20 -26.89 7.69 39.29
N LEU A 21 -27.53 8.02 38.17
CA LEU A 21 -26.98 7.72 36.85
C LEU A 21 -26.03 8.88 36.49
N GLY A 22 -24.75 8.72 36.81
CA GLY A 22 -23.73 9.59 36.25
C GLY A 22 -23.79 9.49 34.73
N VAL A 23 -24.48 10.43 34.09
CA VAL A 23 -24.40 10.63 32.64
C VAL A 23 -22.93 10.93 32.37
N ILE A 24 -22.20 10.02 31.73
CA ILE A 24 -20.86 10.32 31.23
C ILE A 24 -21.06 11.37 30.15
N ALA A 25 -20.87 12.63 30.52
CA ALA A 25 -21.01 13.76 29.64
C ALA A 25 -19.67 14.02 28.96
N THR A 26 -19.66 14.07 27.64
CA THR A 26 -18.45 14.32 26.86
C THR A 26 -18.11 15.81 26.94
N LYS A 27 -16.85 16.12 27.27
CA LYS A 27 -16.36 17.50 27.32
C LYS A 27 -15.68 17.86 26.01
N PHE A 28 -16.14 18.95 25.42
CA PHE A 28 -15.47 19.66 24.33
C PHE A 28 -14.71 20.84 24.91
N THR A 29 -13.49 21.08 24.45
CA THR A 29 -12.70 22.27 24.76
C THR A 29 -12.42 23.01 23.46
N LEU A 30 -13.06 24.16 23.27
CA LEU A 30 -12.82 25.01 22.10
C LEU A 30 -11.68 25.97 22.41
N VAL A 31 -10.67 26.04 21.56
CA VAL A 31 -9.44 26.83 21.76
C VAL A 31 -9.25 27.76 20.57
N ASN A 32 -9.14 29.06 20.83
CA ASN A 32 -8.75 30.03 19.81
C ASN A 32 -7.24 30.26 19.84
N LYS A 33 -6.51 29.77 18.84
CA LYS A 33 -5.08 30.07 18.63
C LYS A 33 -4.85 31.04 17.48
N CYS A 34 -5.91 31.59 16.88
CA CYS A 34 -5.79 32.66 15.90
C CYS A 34 -5.27 33.92 16.62
N ASP A 35 -4.61 34.80 15.86
CA ASP A 35 -4.24 36.15 16.29
C ASP A 35 -5.43 37.14 16.30
N TYR A 36 -6.60 36.67 15.87
CA TYR A 36 -7.87 37.40 15.88
C TYR A 36 -8.95 36.70 16.71
N THR A 37 -10.00 37.46 17.06
CA THR A 37 -11.18 36.94 17.75
C THR A 37 -11.96 35.96 16.86
N VAL A 38 -12.34 34.83 17.43
CA VAL A 38 -13.24 33.85 16.81
C VAL A 38 -14.55 33.82 17.60
N TRP A 39 -15.67 33.71 16.91
CA TRP A 39 -16.99 33.55 17.52
C TRP A 39 -17.51 32.14 17.23
N PRO A 40 -17.29 31.15 18.13
CA PRO A 40 -17.77 29.80 17.90
C PRO A 40 -19.29 29.73 17.75
N GLY A 41 -19.75 28.92 16.82
CA GLY A 41 -21.13 28.50 16.65
C GLY A 41 -21.29 27.01 16.94
N ILE A 42 -22.43 26.65 17.52
CA ILE A 42 -22.80 25.26 17.81
C ILE A 42 -24.20 25.03 17.29
N TYR A 43 -24.38 23.91 16.61
CA TYR A 43 -25.68 23.46 16.14
C TYR A 43 -25.92 22.02 16.61
N SER A 44 -27.10 21.75 17.14
CA SER A 44 -27.55 20.40 17.47
C SER A 44 -28.48 19.91 16.36
N ASN A 45 -28.29 18.67 15.92
CA ASN A 45 -29.07 18.10 14.82
C ASN A 45 -30.56 18.00 15.15
N ALA A 46 -31.39 17.88 14.11
CA ALA A 46 -32.84 17.75 14.29
C ALA A 46 -33.20 16.61 15.24
N GLY A 47 -34.02 16.92 16.26
CA GLY A 47 -34.40 15.95 17.30
C GLY A 47 -33.40 15.79 18.45
N VAL A 48 -32.28 16.55 18.46
CA VAL A 48 -31.31 16.61 19.56
C VAL A 48 -31.47 17.91 20.34
N SER A 49 -31.54 17.83 21.67
CA SER A 49 -31.62 19.03 22.52
C SER A 49 -30.40 19.94 22.34
N PRO A 50 -30.58 21.27 22.20
CA PRO A 50 -29.49 22.23 22.16
C PRO A 50 -28.60 22.13 23.40
N LEU A 51 -27.31 22.43 23.22
CA LEU A 51 -26.38 22.58 24.35
C LEU A 51 -26.67 23.87 25.14
N SER A 52 -26.08 24.00 26.32
CA SER A 52 -26.29 25.16 27.21
C SER A 52 -25.86 26.50 26.61
N THR A 53 -25.00 26.47 25.59
CA THR A 53 -24.68 27.60 24.72
C THR A 53 -24.59 27.10 23.28
N THR A 54 -24.98 27.95 22.34
CA THR A 54 -24.92 27.72 20.90
C THR A 54 -24.08 28.76 20.16
N GLY A 55 -23.57 29.78 20.85
CA GLY A 55 -22.63 30.74 20.31
C GLY A 55 -22.06 31.69 21.35
N PHE A 56 -20.75 31.91 21.30
CA PHE A 56 -20.02 32.75 22.24
C PHE A 56 -18.78 33.40 21.58
N VAL A 57 -18.00 34.16 22.34
CA VAL A 57 -16.79 34.85 21.89
C VAL A 57 -15.55 34.18 22.48
N LEU A 58 -14.51 33.96 21.67
CA LEU A 58 -13.18 33.55 22.10
C LEU A 58 -12.13 34.54 21.62
N GLN A 59 -11.47 35.23 22.55
CA GLN A 59 -10.32 36.07 22.22
C GLN A 59 -9.07 35.22 21.88
N PRO A 60 -8.06 35.80 21.20
CA PRO A 60 -6.79 35.11 20.97
C PRO A 60 -6.22 34.46 22.23
N GLY A 61 -5.85 33.18 22.14
CA GLY A 61 -5.31 32.38 23.24
C GLY A 61 -6.35 31.85 24.24
N GLN A 62 -7.62 32.24 24.15
CA GLN A 62 -8.66 31.74 25.07
C GLN A 62 -9.14 30.34 24.72
N SER A 63 -9.66 29.66 25.75
CA SER A 63 -10.39 28.41 25.58
C SER A 63 -11.67 28.41 26.42
N ALA A 64 -12.69 27.70 25.95
CA ALA A 64 -13.95 27.51 26.65
C ALA A 64 -14.39 26.04 26.62
N PRO A 65 -14.78 25.46 27.77
CA PRO A 65 -15.36 24.13 27.81
C PRO A 65 -16.85 24.18 27.44
N VAL A 66 -17.30 23.14 26.73
CA VAL A 66 -18.71 22.87 26.42
C VAL A 66 -18.97 21.40 26.70
N THR A 67 -20.07 21.09 27.38
CA THR A 67 -20.39 19.71 27.76
C THR A 67 -21.60 19.24 26.98
N ALA A 68 -21.54 18.03 26.44
CA ALA A 68 -22.66 17.39 25.76
C ALA A 68 -23.09 16.11 26.48
N ALA A 69 -24.39 15.84 26.48
CA ALA A 69 -24.93 14.58 26.99
C ALA A 69 -24.55 13.40 26.07
N ALA A 70 -24.55 12.19 26.63
CA ALA A 70 -24.35 10.97 25.85
C ALA A 70 -25.40 10.87 24.72
N GLY A 71 -24.97 10.49 23.52
CA GLY A 71 -25.85 10.41 22.35
C GLY A 71 -26.03 11.72 21.58
N TRP A 72 -25.41 12.83 22.03
CA TRP A 72 -25.53 14.11 21.33
C TRP A 72 -24.92 14.05 19.92
N SER A 73 -25.59 14.68 18.95
CA SER A 73 -25.04 14.88 17.61
C SER A 73 -25.26 16.32 17.15
N GLY A 74 -24.26 16.86 16.48
CA GLY A 74 -24.24 18.26 16.11
C GLY A 74 -22.91 18.70 15.49
N ARG A 75 -22.76 20.03 15.35
CA ARG A 75 -21.67 20.68 14.62
C ARG A 75 -21.09 21.86 15.40
N PHE A 76 -19.79 22.08 15.24
CA PHE A 76 -19.07 23.26 15.73
C PHE A 76 -18.37 23.97 14.57
N TRP A 77 -18.31 25.31 14.61
CA TRP A 77 -17.50 26.09 13.68
C TRP A 77 -17.08 27.42 14.28
N GLY A 78 -16.09 28.07 13.66
CA GLY A 78 -15.63 29.40 14.05
C GLY A 78 -16.12 30.45 13.06
N ARG A 79 -16.73 31.53 13.54
CA ARG A 79 -17.07 32.70 12.73
C ARG A 79 -16.01 33.77 12.90
N THR A 80 -15.68 34.48 11.83
CA THR A 80 -14.70 35.58 11.81
C THR A 80 -15.30 36.82 11.18
N LEU A 81 -14.68 37.97 11.44
CA LEU A 81 -15.13 39.28 10.94
C LEU A 81 -16.60 39.53 11.31
N CYS A 82 -16.93 39.32 12.57
CA CYS A 82 -18.27 39.54 13.10
C CYS A 82 -18.43 40.97 13.61
N SER A 83 -19.60 41.55 13.37
CA SER A 83 -19.98 42.87 13.84
C SER A 83 -21.42 42.87 14.33
N GLN A 84 -21.74 43.85 15.18
CA GLN A 84 -23.11 44.14 15.58
C GLN A 84 -23.45 45.54 15.08
N ASN A 85 -24.51 45.65 14.28
CA ASN A 85 -24.92 46.95 13.76
C ASN A 85 -25.65 47.78 14.84
N SER A 86 -25.97 49.03 14.50
CA SER A 86 -26.69 49.96 15.39
C SER A 86 -28.07 49.49 15.86
N THR A 87 -28.68 48.53 15.16
CA THR A 87 -29.97 47.91 15.54
C THR A 87 -29.82 46.69 16.44
N GLY A 88 -28.60 46.36 16.85
CA GLY A 88 -28.30 45.18 17.66
C GLY A 88 -28.24 43.86 16.89
N LYS A 89 -28.33 43.90 15.55
CA LYS A 89 -28.23 42.71 14.70
C LYS A 89 -26.77 42.29 14.59
N PHE A 90 -26.48 41.07 15.04
CA PHE A 90 -25.18 40.43 14.92
C PHE A 90 -25.07 39.74 13.55
N SER A 91 -23.95 39.95 12.87
CA SER A 91 -23.65 39.29 11.61
C SER A 91 -22.15 39.05 11.44
N CYS A 92 -21.78 37.94 10.82
CA CYS A 92 -20.41 37.62 10.45
C CYS A 92 -20.23 37.52 8.95
N VAL A 93 -19.09 38.01 8.44
CA VAL A 93 -18.73 37.83 7.02
C VAL A 93 -18.50 36.33 6.71
N THR A 94 -18.01 35.55 7.68
CA THR A 94 -17.79 34.11 7.52
C THR A 94 -18.72 33.29 8.44
N GLY A 95 -19.51 32.38 7.86
CA GLY A 95 -20.24 31.35 8.59
C GLY A 95 -21.36 31.83 9.54
N ASP A 96 -22.09 32.89 9.20
CA ASP A 96 -23.16 33.46 10.04
C ASP A 96 -24.29 32.47 10.39
N CYS A 97 -24.88 32.59 11.58
CA CYS A 97 -25.98 31.74 12.05
C CYS A 97 -27.36 32.09 11.48
N GLY A 98 -27.49 33.17 10.70
CA GLY A 98 -28.73 33.63 10.08
C GLY A 98 -29.76 34.19 11.06
N SER A 99 -29.52 34.06 12.36
CA SER A 99 -30.44 34.44 13.45
C SER A 99 -30.41 35.94 13.77
N GLY A 100 -29.42 36.68 13.27
CA GLY A 100 -29.16 38.06 13.68
C GLY A 100 -28.68 38.19 15.13
N LYS A 101 -28.34 37.07 15.79
CA LYS A 101 -27.85 36.99 17.17
C LYS A 101 -26.55 36.19 17.22
N LEU A 102 -25.78 36.37 18.29
CA LEU A 102 -24.56 35.60 18.54
C LEU A 102 -24.85 34.09 18.68
N GLU A 103 -25.94 33.78 19.36
CA GLU A 103 -26.47 32.42 19.55
C GLU A 103 -27.17 31.91 18.27
N CYS A 104 -27.05 30.62 17.99
CA CYS A 104 -27.48 30.01 16.73
C CYS A 104 -28.84 29.32 16.88
N SER A 105 -29.79 29.67 16.00
CA SER A 105 -31.17 29.13 16.02
C SER A 105 -31.52 28.31 14.77
N GLY A 106 -30.52 27.58 14.26
CA GLY A 106 -30.76 26.38 13.46
C GLY A 106 -30.90 26.53 11.95
N ASN A 107 -30.57 27.68 11.35
CA ASN A 107 -30.48 27.83 9.88
C ASN A 107 -29.47 28.92 9.46
N GLY A 108 -28.18 28.68 9.71
CA GLY A 108 -27.09 29.58 9.27
C GLY A 108 -26.55 29.26 7.87
N ALA A 109 -26.13 30.27 7.12
CA ALA A 109 -25.56 30.14 5.78
C ALA A 109 -24.08 29.70 5.84
N THR A 110 -23.69 28.66 5.10
CA THR A 110 -22.49 27.88 5.44
C THR A 110 -21.28 28.12 4.54
N VAL A 111 -20.46 29.15 4.76
CA VAL A 111 -19.08 29.21 4.20
C VAL A 111 -18.03 28.88 5.27
N ALA A 112 -18.26 27.81 6.04
CA ALA A 112 -17.48 27.53 7.25
C ALA A 112 -16.79 26.17 7.22
N THR A 113 -15.60 26.12 7.82
CA THR A 113 -14.95 24.87 8.24
C THR A 113 -15.73 24.30 9.43
N LEU A 114 -16.26 23.09 9.30
CA LEU A 114 -17.15 22.47 10.29
C LEU A 114 -16.48 21.29 10.98
N ALA A 115 -16.64 21.14 12.30
CA ALA A 115 -16.41 19.88 12.98
C ALA A 115 -17.75 19.21 13.28
N GLU A 116 -17.95 17.99 12.80
CA GLU A 116 -19.20 17.23 12.95
C GLU A 116 -19.00 16.10 13.96
N PHE A 117 -20.01 15.85 14.81
CA PHE A 117 -19.97 14.82 15.84
C PHE A 117 -21.29 14.05 15.94
N THR A 118 -21.18 12.74 16.20
CA THR A 118 -22.26 11.87 16.67
C THR A 118 -21.73 11.00 17.82
N LEU A 119 -22.05 11.36 19.06
CA LEU A 119 -21.53 10.70 20.26
C LEU A 119 -22.29 9.41 20.58
N GLY A 120 -21.58 8.41 21.11
CA GLY A 120 -22.20 7.18 21.64
C GLY A 120 -23.08 6.41 20.64
N SER A 121 -22.71 6.42 19.37
CA SER A 121 -23.42 5.79 18.24
C SER A 121 -23.26 4.25 18.25
N VAL A 122 -23.34 3.61 17.08
CA VAL A 122 -23.25 2.14 16.93
C VAL A 122 -21.97 1.61 17.58
N GLY A 123 -22.12 0.78 18.62
CA GLY A 123 -20.99 0.20 19.37
C GLY A 123 -20.47 1.05 20.54
N GLY A 124 -21.13 2.16 20.88
CA GLY A 124 -20.66 3.10 21.91
C GLY A 124 -19.50 3.98 21.44
N LEU A 125 -19.31 4.07 20.12
CA LEU A 125 -18.29 4.91 19.49
C LEU A 125 -18.88 6.28 19.16
N ASP A 126 -18.08 7.30 19.41
CA ASP A 126 -18.25 8.63 18.87
C ASP A 126 -17.73 8.65 17.44
N PHE A 127 -18.48 9.25 16.52
CA PHE A 127 -18.05 9.53 15.16
C PHE A 127 -17.80 11.02 15.03
N PHE A 128 -16.66 11.39 14.44
CA PHE A 128 -16.34 12.79 14.21
C PHE A 128 -15.49 13.00 12.96
N ASP A 129 -15.61 14.18 12.39
CA ASP A 129 -14.85 14.62 11.23
C ASP A 129 -14.73 16.15 11.18
N VAL A 130 -13.87 16.64 10.29
CA VAL A 130 -13.82 18.05 9.90
C VAL A 130 -14.21 18.15 8.42
N SER A 131 -15.23 18.94 8.14
CA SER A 131 -15.89 19.04 6.84
C SER A 131 -15.71 20.43 6.23
N LEU A 132 -15.35 20.43 4.95
CA LEU A 132 -15.19 21.56 4.04
C LEU A 132 -16.22 21.53 2.91
N VAL A 133 -17.22 20.64 2.99
CA VAL A 133 -18.28 20.49 1.98
C VAL A 133 -19.02 21.79 1.76
N ASP A 134 -19.19 22.56 2.84
CA ASP A 134 -19.89 23.82 2.86
C ASP A 134 -18.99 25.01 2.48
N GLY A 135 -17.71 24.96 2.87
CA GLY A 135 -16.71 25.97 2.53
C GLY A 135 -15.52 25.90 3.47
N TYR A 136 -14.66 26.93 3.41
CA TYR A 136 -13.52 27.09 4.29
C TYR A 136 -13.37 28.54 4.72
N ASN A 137 -13.11 28.78 6.00
CA ASN A 137 -12.84 30.13 6.52
C ASN A 137 -11.74 30.19 7.59
N VAL A 138 -11.59 29.13 8.38
CA VAL A 138 -10.60 29.06 9.46
C VAL A 138 -9.95 27.67 9.48
N PRO A 139 -8.62 27.57 9.68
CA PRO A 139 -7.99 26.28 9.93
C PRO A 139 -8.52 25.68 11.24
N MET A 140 -8.78 24.37 11.24
CA MET A 140 -9.40 23.67 12.37
C MET A 140 -8.78 22.31 12.59
N LEU A 141 -8.56 21.95 13.86
CA LEU A 141 -8.12 20.63 14.30
C LEU A 141 -9.00 20.12 15.44
N VAL A 142 -9.44 18.87 15.34
CA VAL A 142 -10.14 18.12 16.38
C VAL A 142 -9.20 17.05 16.92
N ALA A 143 -8.92 17.06 18.22
CA ALA A 143 -8.06 16.08 18.88
C ALA A 143 -8.79 15.39 20.04
N PRO A 144 -8.92 14.05 20.03
CA PRO A 144 -9.46 13.30 21.16
C PRO A 144 -8.45 13.22 22.32
N SER A 145 -8.94 13.14 23.55
CA SER A 145 -8.18 13.01 24.79
C SER A 145 -8.75 11.90 25.67
N GLY A 146 -7.88 11.00 26.15
CA GLY A 146 -8.22 9.96 27.14
C GLY A 146 -9.05 8.77 26.63
N GLY A 147 -9.51 8.77 25.38
CA GLY A 147 -10.32 7.69 24.81
C GLY A 147 -9.53 6.55 24.15
N SER A 148 -10.23 5.48 23.80
CA SER A 148 -9.67 4.29 23.13
C SER A 148 -10.40 4.00 21.81
N GLY A 149 -9.71 3.41 20.84
CA GLY A 149 -10.30 3.05 19.54
C GLY A 149 -9.35 2.16 18.74
N ALA A 150 -9.90 1.28 17.90
CA ALA A 150 -9.14 0.36 17.05
C ALA A 150 -8.37 1.10 15.94
N GLY A 151 -7.30 1.82 16.29
CA GLY A 151 -6.42 2.55 15.36
C GLY A 151 -6.97 3.89 14.83
N ASN A 152 -8.28 4.16 14.93
CA ASN A 152 -8.92 5.35 14.35
C ASN A 152 -9.22 6.51 15.33
N CYS A 153 -8.86 6.39 16.61
CA CYS A 153 -9.00 7.49 17.57
C CYS A 153 -7.76 8.41 17.49
N THR A 154 -7.71 9.25 16.46
CA THR A 154 -6.59 10.20 16.22
C THR A 154 -7.12 11.58 15.88
N ALA A 155 -6.25 12.60 15.97
CA ALA A 155 -6.64 13.97 15.62
C ALA A 155 -6.91 14.10 14.11
N THR A 156 -7.93 14.88 13.74
CA THR A 156 -8.29 15.16 12.35
C THR A 156 -8.62 16.64 12.13
N GLY A 157 -8.48 17.13 10.92
CA GLY A 157 -8.70 18.54 10.64
C GLY A 157 -8.18 19.02 9.29
N CYS A 158 -8.29 20.33 9.11
CA CYS A 158 -7.75 21.08 7.99
C CYS A 158 -6.91 22.22 8.56
N VAL A 159 -5.59 22.00 8.68
CA VAL A 159 -4.65 23.00 9.23
C VAL A 159 -3.94 23.81 8.16
N GLY A 160 -4.08 23.43 6.88
CA GLY A 160 -3.56 24.20 5.75
C GLY A 160 -4.39 25.46 5.48
N ASP A 161 -3.75 26.47 4.88
CA ASP A 161 -4.41 27.71 4.46
C ASP A 161 -5.07 27.54 3.09
N LEU A 162 -6.40 27.47 3.09
CA LEU A 162 -7.21 27.39 1.88
C LEU A 162 -7.66 28.75 1.35
N ILE A 163 -7.45 29.86 2.09
CA ILE A 163 -7.81 31.20 1.60
C ILE A 163 -6.87 31.60 0.47
N GLY A 164 -5.56 31.37 0.61
CA GLY A 164 -4.57 31.62 -0.44
C GLY A 164 -4.75 30.75 -1.68
N ALA A 165 -5.12 29.48 -1.48
CA ALA A 165 -5.37 28.51 -2.56
C ALA A 165 -6.81 28.57 -3.13
N CYS A 166 -7.68 29.44 -2.60
CA CYS A 166 -9.09 29.51 -2.99
C CYS A 166 -9.23 30.04 -4.43
N PRO A 167 -9.86 29.30 -5.36
CA PRO A 167 -10.14 29.78 -6.71
C PRO A 167 -10.97 31.07 -6.69
N SER A 168 -10.72 31.96 -7.66
CA SER A 168 -11.35 33.28 -7.72
C SER A 168 -12.88 33.25 -7.68
N GLU A 169 -13.47 32.23 -8.30
CA GLU A 169 -14.91 32.01 -8.43
C GLU A 169 -15.57 31.58 -7.12
N LEU A 170 -14.77 31.05 -6.18
CA LEU A 170 -15.22 30.61 -4.86
C LEU A 170 -14.88 31.62 -3.76
N ARG A 171 -14.04 32.61 -4.06
CA ARG A 171 -13.47 33.52 -3.07
C ARG A 171 -14.55 34.44 -2.47
N VAL A 172 -14.56 34.52 -1.15
CA VAL A 172 -15.32 35.53 -0.39
C VAL A 172 -14.37 36.68 -0.11
N MET A 173 -14.73 37.88 -0.53
CA MET A 173 -13.92 39.08 -0.32
C MET A 173 -14.33 39.79 0.97
N SER A 174 -13.38 40.50 1.59
CA SER A 174 -13.62 41.46 2.67
C SER A 174 -14.59 42.58 2.24
N GLU A 175 -15.17 43.29 3.21
CA GLU A 175 -16.10 44.41 2.93
C GLU A 175 -15.48 45.52 2.07
N ASP A 176 -14.16 45.73 2.17
CA ASP A 176 -13.41 46.69 1.36
C ASP A 176 -12.95 46.13 0.00
N GLY A 177 -13.24 44.86 -0.28
CA GLY A 177 -12.92 44.17 -1.53
C GLY A 177 -11.43 43.86 -1.76
N LYS A 178 -10.56 44.08 -0.78
CA LYS A 178 -9.09 43.99 -0.98
C LYS A 178 -8.50 42.61 -0.73
N GLN A 179 -9.11 41.78 0.11
CA GLN A 179 -8.55 40.49 0.51
C GLN A 179 -9.61 39.38 0.47
N GLY A 180 -9.18 38.17 0.12
CA GLY A 180 -10.00 36.97 0.30
C GLY A 180 -10.02 36.61 1.79
N VAL A 181 -11.22 36.35 2.34
CA VAL A 181 -11.41 36.07 3.78
C VAL A 181 -12.04 34.70 4.04
N ALA A 182 -12.57 34.06 3.01
CA ALA A 182 -13.09 32.69 3.04
C ALA A 182 -13.21 32.14 1.61
N CYS A 183 -13.51 30.84 1.51
CA CYS A 183 -13.80 30.14 0.27
C CYS A 183 -15.17 29.47 0.36
N LYS A 184 -16.05 29.75 -0.60
CA LYS A 184 -17.31 29.03 -0.79
C LYS A 184 -17.03 27.61 -1.27
N SER A 185 -17.94 26.68 -0.97
CA SER A 185 -17.97 25.43 -1.73
C SER A 185 -18.44 25.67 -3.17
N ALA A 186 -18.10 24.73 -4.06
CA ALA A 186 -18.61 24.72 -5.42
C ALA A 186 -20.16 24.65 -5.46
N CYS A 187 -20.78 23.93 -4.53
CA CYS A 187 -22.24 23.89 -4.43
C CYS A 187 -22.80 25.30 -4.17
N GLN A 188 -22.22 26.05 -3.26
CA GLN A 188 -22.71 27.39 -2.93
C GLN A 188 -22.46 28.43 -4.02
N ALA A 189 -21.31 28.33 -4.69
CA ALA A 189 -20.96 29.25 -5.77
C ALA A 189 -21.84 29.03 -7.02
N PHE A 190 -22.04 27.77 -7.42
CA PHE A 190 -22.66 27.45 -8.71
C PHE A 190 -24.11 26.95 -8.61
N ARG A 191 -24.55 26.48 -7.44
CA ARG A 191 -25.91 25.97 -7.15
C ARG A 191 -26.41 24.92 -8.15
N SER A 192 -25.50 24.15 -8.75
CA SER A 192 -25.85 23.12 -9.73
C SER A 192 -26.04 21.75 -9.06
N PRO A 193 -26.91 20.88 -9.60
CA PRO A 193 -27.12 19.54 -9.05
C PRO A 193 -25.85 18.70 -8.95
N GLN A 194 -24.92 18.88 -9.90
CA GLN A 194 -23.63 18.16 -9.92
C GLN A 194 -22.70 18.59 -8.77
N TYR A 195 -22.58 19.89 -8.51
CA TYR A 195 -21.73 20.38 -7.42
C TYR A 195 -22.36 20.20 -6.03
N CYS A 196 -23.70 20.19 -5.97
CA CYS A 196 -24.45 20.00 -4.73
C CYS A 196 -24.81 18.54 -4.42
N CYS A 197 -24.44 17.58 -5.29
CA CYS A 197 -24.85 16.18 -5.19
C CYS A 197 -26.37 15.99 -5.01
N THR A 198 -27.19 16.72 -5.78
CA THR A 198 -28.65 16.63 -5.73
C THR A 198 -29.25 16.06 -7.01
N GLY A 199 -30.52 15.63 -6.93
CA GLY A 199 -31.26 15.07 -8.08
C GLY A 199 -30.57 13.85 -8.69
N ALA A 200 -30.21 13.94 -9.97
CA ALA A 200 -29.51 12.86 -10.71
C ALA A 200 -28.12 12.52 -10.15
N TYR A 201 -27.55 13.39 -9.29
CA TYR A 201 -26.23 13.24 -8.70
C TYR A 201 -26.29 12.81 -7.21
N LEU A 202 -27.44 12.36 -6.70
CA LEU A 202 -27.66 12.07 -5.27
C LEU A 202 -27.11 10.71 -4.79
N THR A 203 -26.17 10.11 -5.52
CA THR A 203 -25.56 8.83 -5.11
C THR A 203 -24.04 8.87 -5.26
N PRO A 204 -23.26 8.08 -4.47
CA PRO A 204 -21.80 8.01 -4.61
C PRO A 204 -21.30 7.62 -6.02
N LYS A 205 -22.14 6.92 -6.80
CA LYS A 205 -21.84 6.59 -8.20
C LYS A 205 -21.95 7.79 -9.13
N THR A 206 -22.81 8.74 -8.82
CA THR A 206 -23.22 9.84 -9.69
C THR A 206 -22.62 11.18 -9.25
N CYS A 207 -22.55 11.47 -7.94
CA CYS A 207 -21.74 12.59 -7.46
C CYS A 207 -20.26 12.19 -7.44
N LYS A 208 -19.46 12.90 -8.23
CA LYS A 208 -18.01 12.73 -8.28
C LYS A 208 -17.33 13.99 -7.75
N PRO A 209 -16.11 13.87 -7.18
CA PRO A 209 -15.36 15.04 -6.76
C PRO A 209 -15.17 16.00 -7.94
N SER A 210 -15.43 17.28 -7.69
CA SER A 210 -15.23 18.34 -8.67
C SER A 210 -13.76 18.76 -8.74
N SER A 211 -13.38 19.55 -9.75
CA SER A 211 -12.07 20.21 -9.76
C SER A 211 -11.83 21.03 -8.48
N TYR A 212 -12.86 21.72 -7.99
CA TYR A 212 -12.80 22.53 -6.77
C TYR A 212 -12.65 21.71 -5.49
N SER A 213 -13.44 20.65 -5.31
CA SER A 213 -13.33 19.81 -4.11
C SER A 213 -12.00 19.05 -4.07
N ARG A 214 -11.41 18.72 -5.22
CA ARG A 214 -10.04 18.17 -5.29
C ARG A 214 -8.98 19.17 -4.80
N ILE A 215 -9.13 20.46 -5.06
CA ILE A 215 -8.23 21.50 -4.51
C ILE A 215 -8.32 21.50 -2.98
N PHE A 216 -9.54 21.48 -2.42
CA PHE A 216 -9.72 21.45 -0.98
C PHE A 216 -9.13 20.17 -0.37
N LYS A 217 -9.33 19.02 -1.03
CA LYS A 217 -8.75 17.75 -0.59
C LYS A 217 -7.23 17.74 -0.65
N SER A 218 -6.66 18.42 -1.65
CA SER A 218 -5.22 18.49 -1.85
C SER A 218 -4.49 19.28 -0.75
N VAL A 219 -5.18 20.25 -0.14
CA VAL A 219 -4.67 21.05 0.99
C VAL A 219 -5.03 20.41 2.33
N CYS A 220 -6.19 19.76 2.40
CA CYS A 220 -6.73 19.17 3.63
C CYS A 220 -7.14 17.69 3.41
N PRO A 221 -6.17 16.77 3.33
CA PRO A 221 -6.40 15.38 2.93
C PRO A 221 -7.20 14.55 3.94
N ARG A 222 -7.23 14.99 5.20
CA ARG A 222 -7.99 14.35 6.30
C ARG A 222 -9.38 14.95 6.51
N ALA A 223 -9.73 15.99 5.75
CA ALA A 223 -11.03 16.65 5.83
C ALA A 223 -11.99 16.12 4.75
N TYR A 224 -13.29 16.19 5.05
CA TYR A 224 -14.38 15.83 4.15
C TYR A 224 -14.63 16.99 3.19
N THR A 225 -14.47 16.80 1.88
CA THR A 225 -14.45 17.93 0.91
C THR A 225 -15.60 17.95 -0.10
N TYR A 226 -16.39 16.87 -0.15
CA TYR A 226 -17.65 16.77 -0.90
C TYR A 226 -18.54 15.69 -0.27
N ALA A 227 -19.84 15.65 -0.60
CA ALA A 227 -20.86 14.88 0.14
C ALA A 227 -20.68 13.35 0.28
N TYR A 228 -19.74 12.72 -0.44
CA TYR A 228 -19.46 11.27 -0.36
C TYR A 228 -17.96 10.95 -0.22
N ASP A 229 -17.20 11.84 0.41
CA ASP A 229 -15.75 11.75 0.64
C ASP A 229 -15.37 10.78 1.80
N ASP A 230 -15.69 9.48 1.69
CA ASP A 230 -15.64 8.56 2.86
C ASP A 230 -14.36 7.73 3.05
N GLU A 231 -13.45 7.63 2.08
CA GLU A 231 -12.37 6.63 2.12
C GLU A 231 -11.33 6.87 3.23
N THR A 232 -11.20 8.09 3.78
CA THR A 232 -10.15 8.43 4.77
C THR A 232 -10.52 9.49 5.82
N SER A 233 -11.76 10.00 5.84
CA SER A 233 -12.07 11.30 6.50
C SER A 233 -13.02 11.23 7.70
N THR A 234 -13.50 10.05 8.08
CA THR A 234 -14.32 9.85 9.29
C THR A 234 -13.53 9.13 10.37
N PHE A 235 -13.55 9.67 11.59
CA PHE A 235 -12.78 9.18 12.73
C PHE A 235 -13.71 8.68 13.83
N THR A 236 -13.21 7.73 14.61
CA THR A 236 -14.00 7.09 15.67
C THR A 236 -13.22 6.98 16.95
N CYS A 237 -13.83 7.33 18.08
CA CYS A 237 -13.26 7.10 19.40
C CYS A 237 -14.30 6.60 20.40
N ALA A 238 -13.87 5.92 21.46
CA ALA A 238 -14.71 5.53 22.59
C ALA A 238 -14.25 6.26 23.85
N ASN A 239 -15.19 6.81 24.61
CA ASN A 239 -14.95 7.46 25.90
C ASN A 239 -13.88 8.56 25.85
N ALA A 240 -13.89 9.39 24.82
CA ALA A 240 -12.96 10.52 24.70
C ALA A 240 -13.63 11.85 25.06
N ASP A 241 -12.83 12.77 25.57
CA ASP A 241 -13.09 14.20 25.48
C ASP A 241 -12.42 14.75 24.21
N TYR A 242 -12.87 15.92 23.72
CA TYR A 242 -12.38 16.47 22.46
C TYR A 242 -11.89 17.91 22.62
N THR A 243 -10.77 18.24 21.98
CA THR A 243 -10.29 19.62 21.85
C THR A 243 -10.45 20.06 20.41
N ILE A 244 -11.19 21.15 20.18
CA ILE A 244 -11.38 21.79 18.88
C ILE A 244 -10.54 23.06 18.87
N THR A 245 -9.49 23.09 18.04
CA THR A 245 -8.56 24.22 17.96
C THR A 245 -8.77 24.99 16.66
N PHE A 246 -9.04 26.28 16.76
CA PHE A 246 -9.03 27.24 15.64
C PHE A 246 -7.63 27.81 15.45
N CYS A 247 -7.17 27.89 14.20
CA CYS A 247 -5.79 28.25 13.82
C CYS A 247 -4.74 27.49 14.66
N PRO A 248 -4.79 26.14 14.70
CA PRO A 248 -3.74 25.39 15.37
C PRO A 248 -2.39 25.81 14.78
N ALA A 249 -1.43 26.16 15.64
CA ALA A 249 -0.09 26.45 15.18
C ALA A 249 0.39 25.27 14.33
N PRO A 250 1.03 25.50 13.16
CA PRO A 250 1.87 24.50 12.53
C PRO A 250 3.00 24.24 13.52
N SER A 251 2.74 23.33 14.44
CA SER A 251 3.66 22.54 15.23
C SER A 251 5.06 23.19 15.30
N THR A 252 5.28 24.10 16.26
CA THR A 252 6.53 24.86 16.44
C THR A 252 7.40 24.23 17.53
N SER A 253 7.62 22.91 17.51
CA SER A 253 8.85 22.35 18.10
C SER A 253 9.87 22.24 16.98
N THR A 254 10.91 23.06 17.04
CA THR A 254 12.13 22.89 16.22
C THR A 254 12.85 21.60 16.64
N THR A 255 12.35 20.46 16.20
CA THR A 255 13.20 19.45 15.56
C THR A 255 13.43 19.97 14.15
N LYS A 256 14.67 19.93 13.65
CA LYS A 256 14.95 20.28 12.24
C LYS A 256 13.88 19.64 11.35
N ALA A 257 13.36 20.38 10.36
CA ALA A 257 12.61 19.71 9.28
C ALA A 257 13.48 18.54 8.80
N ASP A 258 12.90 17.35 8.64
CA ASP A 258 13.69 16.23 8.13
C ASP A 258 14.22 16.66 6.76
N ASP A 259 15.54 16.66 6.57
CA ASP A 259 16.12 16.96 5.27
C ASP A 259 15.65 15.87 4.30
N ILE A 260 14.86 16.24 3.30
CA ILE A 260 14.42 15.30 2.27
C ILE A 260 15.43 15.38 1.12
N GLY A 261 16.03 14.26 0.76
CA GLY A 261 16.77 14.08 -0.47
C GLY A 261 15.93 13.37 -1.52
N VAL A 262 16.22 13.60 -2.80
CA VAL A 262 15.52 12.91 -3.90
C VAL A 262 16.46 12.58 -5.06
N TYR A 263 16.22 11.45 -5.73
CA TYR A 263 16.85 11.15 -7.02
C TYR A 263 16.06 11.74 -8.18
N TRP A 264 16.74 12.46 -9.06
CA TRP A 264 16.18 13.13 -10.24
C TRP A 264 16.95 12.73 -11.50
N GLY A 265 16.26 12.64 -12.64
CA GLY A 265 16.84 12.27 -13.93
C GLY A 265 16.67 10.78 -14.27
N GLN A 266 15.69 10.11 -13.65
CA GLN A 266 15.37 8.69 -13.90
C GLN A 266 14.17 8.51 -14.82
N ASN A 267 13.35 9.56 -14.99
CA ASN A 267 12.09 9.50 -15.70
C ASN A 267 11.90 10.78 -16.54
N SER A 268 11.55 10.66 -17.82
CA SER A 268 11.40 11.84 -18.70
C SER A 268 10.30 12.80 -18.24
N ASP A 269 9.32 12.29 -17.50
CA ASP A 269 8.10 13.01 -17.13
C ASP A 269 8.11 13.54 -15.69
N GLU A 270 9.29 13.71 -15.08
CA GLU A 270 9.44 14.13 -13.68
C GLU A 270 9.55 15.66 -13.46
N GLY A 271 9.58 16.41 -14.55
CA GLY A 271 9.80 17.86 -14.59
C GLY A 271 11.29 18.25 -14.62
N THR A 272 11.57 19.55 -14.77
CA THR A 272 12.94 20.07 -14.79
C THR A 272 13.59 20.04 -13.41
N LEU A 273 14.92 20.13 -13.37
CA LEU A 273 15.65 20.26 -12.12
C LEU A 273 15.28 21.59 -11.42
N ALA A 274 15.11 22.68 -12.18
CA ALA A 274 14.58 23.94 -11.64
C ALA A 274 13.25 23.75 -10.90
N ASN A 275 12.26 23.09 -11.51
CA ASN A 275 10.96 22.82 -10.88
C ASN A 275 11.10 22.00 -9.59
N THR A 276 12.06 21.06 -9.58
CA THR A 276 12.35 20.22 -8.41
C THR A 276 12.91 21.04 -7.26
N CYS A 277 13.82 21.97 -7.55
CA CYS A 277 14.43 22.82 -6.52
C CYS A 277 13.49 23.94 -6.05
N GLU A 278 12.74 24.55 -6.96
CA GLU A 278 11.77 25.61 -6.65
C GLU A 278 10.60 25.12 -5.79
N SER A 279 10.32 23.82 -5.75
CA SER A 279 9.31 23.27 -4.84
C SER A 279 9.70 23.44 -3.37
N ARG A 280 10.98 23.70 -3.06
CA ARG A 280 11.56 23.86 -1.71
C ARG A 280 11.35 22.67 -0.78
N LYS A 281 11.12 21.48 -1.36
CA LYS A 281 10.86 20.25 -0.60
C LYS A 281 12.12 19.45 -0.27
N TYR A 282 13.21 19.71 -1.00
CA TYR A 282 14.40 18.86 -0.96
C TYR A 282 15.63 19.67 -0.58
N SER A 283 16.43 19.13 0.32
CA SER A 283 17.74 19.65 0.72
C SER A 283 18.88 19.01 -0.09
N TYR A 284 18.62 17.86 -0.72
CA TYR A 284 19.57 17.09 -1.54
C TYR A 284 18.90 16.63 -2.84
N VAL A 285 19.62 16.74 -3.96
CA VAL A 285 19.21 16.16 -5.25
C VAL A 285 20.35 15.34 -5.83
N ASN A 286 20.15 14.02 -5.93
CA ASN A 286 21.04 13.12 -6.66
C ASN A 286 20.60 13.11 -8.13
N ILE A 287 21.35 13.80 -8.99
CA ILE A 287 21.09 13.86 -10.42
C ILE A 287 21.78 12.70 -11.14
N ALA A 288 21.07 12.08 -12.08
CA ALA A 288 21.60 11.12 -13.07
C ALA A 288 22.31 9.88 -12.50
N PHE A 289 22.44 8.84 -13.33
CA PHE A 289 23.33 7.72 -13.05
C PHE A 289 24.44 7.68 -14.11
N LEU A 290 25.68 7.84 -13.66
CA LEU A 290 26.83 7.42 -14.48
C LEU A 290 26.88 5.89 -14.46
N THR A 291 26.33 5.27 -15.50
CA THR A 291 26.02 3.83 -15.54
C THR A 291 27.19 2.98 -16.06
N THR A 292 28.07 3.59 -16.85
CA THR A 292 29.30 2.99 -17.38
C THR A 292 30.48 3.83 -16.90
N PHE A 293 31.48 3.22 -16.26
CA PHE A 293 32.77 3.81 -15.87
C PHE A 293 33.71 2.71 -15.34
N GLY A 294 35.00 3.03 -15.27
CA GLY A 294 36.02 2.07 -14.83
C GLY A 294 36.41 1.09 -15.94
N ASN A 295 37.40 0.25 -15.66
CA ASN A 295 37.96 -0.73 -16.59
C ASN A 295 38.35 -0.17 -17.98
N GLY A 296 38.70 1.12 -18.06
CA GLY A 296 39.01 1.80 -19.32
C GLY A 296 37.81 2.11 -20.22
N GLU A 297 36.58 1.88 -19.75
CA GLU A 297 35.36 2.21 -20.50
C GLU A 297 35.12 3.72 -20.54
N THR A 298 34.48 4.18 -21.62
CA THR A 298 34.07 5.59 -21.75
C THR A 298 32.86 5.84 -20.86
N PRO A 299 32.90 6.83 -19.94
CA PRO A 299 31.80 6.98 -19.01
C PRO A 299 30.50 7.44 -19.68
N VAL A 300 29.38 6.79 -19.34
CA VAL A 300 28.06 7.06 -19.93
C VAL A 300 27.11 7.61 -18.87
N LEU A 301 26.56 8.79 -19.16
CA LEU A 301 25.62 9.49 -18.31
C LEU A 301 24.20 9.33 -18.85
N ASN A 302 23.29 8.81 -18.01
CA ASN A 302 21.87 8.72 -18.34
C ASN A 302 21.06 9.74 -17.53
N LEU A 303 20.28 10.55 -18.26
CA LEU A 303 19.40 11.61 -17.74
C LEU A 303 17.96 11.44 -18.22
N ALA A 304 17.55 10.21 -18.57
CA ALA A 304 16.19 9.89 -18.99
C ALA A 304 15.60 10.82 -20.07
N GLY A 305 16.45 11.33 -20.96
CA GLY A 305 16.05 12.23 -22.05
C GLY A 305 15.96 13.72 -21.70
N HIS A 306 16.26 14.15 -20.46
CA HIS A 306 16.23 15.57 -20.06
C HIS A 306 17.24 16.44 -20.81
N CYS A 307 18.38 15.88 -21.22
CA CYS A 307 19.32 16.50 -22.15
C CYS A 307 20.27 15.46 -22.76
N ASN A 308 21.04 15.86 -23.77
CA ASN A 308 22.07 15.01 -24.39
C ASN A 308 23.50 15.53 -24.04
N PRO A 309 24.21 14.84 -23.12
CA PRO A 309 25.55 15.23 -22.67
C PRO A 309 26.59 15.30 -23.79
N SER A 310 26.49 14.44 -24.80
CA SER A 310 27.48 14.30 -25.88
C SER A 310 27.42 15.42 -26.92
N SER A 311 26.38 16.27 -26.89
CA SER A 311 26.11 17.30 -27.90
C SER A 311 26.29 18.74 -27.41
N LYS A 312 26.88 18.96 -26.23
CA LYS A 312 26.82 20.23 -25.47
C LYS A 312 25.38 20.66 -25.12
N GLY A 313 24.44 19.71 -25.14
CA GLY A 313 22.99 19.96 -25.03
C GLY A 313 22.43 20.13 -23.61
N CYS A 314 23.27 20.10 -22.57
CA CYS A 314 22.84 20.21 -21.16
C CYS A 314 23.11 21.60 -20.54
N THR A 315 23.23 22.65 -21.35
CA THR A 315 23.46 24.02 -20.88
C THR A 315 22.33 24.56 -20.00
N VAL A 316 21.08 24.17 -20.25
CA VAL A 316 19.95 24.52 -19.38
C VAL A 316 20.12 23.86 -18.01
N LEU A 317 20.48 22.57 -17.97
CA LEU A 317 20.72 21.84 -16.72
C LEU A 317 21.86 22.48 -15.90
N SER A 318 22.88 23.04 -16.56
CA SER A 318 23.94 23.82 -15.91
C SER A 318 23.40 25.01 -15.09
N LEU A 319 22.45 25.74 -15.66
CA LEU A 319 21.80 26.88 -15.00
C LEU A 319 20.93 26.41 -13.84
N ASP A 320 20.18 25.33 -14.03
CA ASP A 320 19.33 24.74 -13.00
C ASP A 320 20.16 24.28 -11.79
N ILE A 321 21.28 23.57 -12.02
CA ILE A 321 22.20 23.13 -10.95
C ILE A 321 22.64 24.33 -10.10
N LYS A 322 23.14 25.39 -10.74
CA LYS A 322 23.60 26.60 -10.05
C LYS A 322 22.45 27.30 -9.32
N SER A 323 21.23 27.26 -9.86
CA SER A 323 20.04 27.82 -9.24
C SER A 323 19.66 27.04 -7.98
N CYS A 324 19.67 25.70 -8.03
CA CYS A 324 19.45 24.83 -6.88
C CYS A 324 20.47 25.11 -5.76
N GLN A 325 21.75 25.18 -6.11
CA GLN A 325 22.84 25.42 -5.16
C GLN A 325 22.72 26.79 -4.48
N LYS A 326 22.29 27.83 -5.22
CA LYS A 326 22.00 29.16 -4.64
C LYS A 326 20.85 29.14 -3.63
N GLN A 327 19.94 28.16 -3.74
CA GLN A 327 18.86 27.95 -2.78
C GLN A 327 19.31 27.11 -1.57
N GLY A 328 20.59 26.70 -1.51
CA GLY A 328 21.14 25.87 -0.44
C GLY A 328 20.93 24.37 -0.63
N ILE A 329 20.42 23.95 -1.79
CA ILE A 329 20.18 22.54 -2.12
C ILE A 329 21.48 21.94 -2.67
N LYS A 330 21.92 20.83 -2.08
CA LYS A 330 23.11 20.12 -2.57
C LYS A 330 22.75 19.29 -3.80
N VAL A 331 23.50 19.49 -4.88
CA VAL A 331 23.31 18.75 -6.13
C VAL A 331 24.49 17.81 -6.35
N MET A 332 24.19 16.52 -6.36
CA MET A 332 25.15 15.41 -6.34
C MET A 332 25.02 14.58 -7.61
N LEU A 333 26.09 13.97 -8.09
CA LEU A 333 26.02 12.96 -9.15
C LEU A 333 26.02 11.56 -8.55
N SER A 334 25.05 10.72 -8.92
CA SER A 334 25.08 9.30 -8.55
C SER A 334 25.87 8.48 -9.61
N ILE A 335 26.72 7.56 -9.17
CA ILE A 335 27.48 6.67 -10.05
C ILE A 335 27.17 5.20 -9.74
N GLY A 336 26.93 4.39 -10.78
CA GLY A 336 26.54 2.99 -10.70
C GLY A 336 25.05 2.74 -10.94
N GLY A 337 24.43 1.86 -10.17
CA GLY A 337 23.00 1.48 -10.24
C GLY A 337 22.72 0.04 -10.75
N VAL A 338 21.45 -0.38 -10.69
CA VAL A 338 20.95 -1.76 -10.99
C VAL A 338 21.20 -2.21 -12.45
N SER A 339 21.45 -1.28 -13.36
CA SER A 339 21.78 -1.55 -14.77
C SER A 339 23.24 -1.24 -15.13
N SER A 340 24.10 -0.95 -14.15
CA SER A 340 25.51 -0.63 -14.40
C SER A 340 26.34 -1.88 -14.70
N THR A 341 27.14 -1.83 -15.76
CA THR A 341 28.19 -2.84 -16.08
C THR A 341 29.52 -2.51 -15.40
N SER A 342 29.54 -1.44 -14.60
CA SER A 342 30.75 -0.81 -14.08
C SER A 342 31.35 -1.58 -12.90
N GLN A 343 32.61 -1.97 -13.02
CA GLN A 343 33.41 -2.50 -11.92
C GLN A 343 34.75 -1.76 -11.85
N LEU A 344 35.06 -1.18 -10.69
CA LEU A 344 36.41 -0.72 -10.40
C LEU A 344 37.30 -1.95 -10.20
N THR A 345 38.31 -2.12 -11.04
CA THR A 345 39.14 -3.35 -11.05
C THR A 345 40.49 -3.19 -10.36
N SER A 346 40.92 -1.96 -10.09
CA SER A 346 42.19 -1.68 -9.42
C SER A 346 42.22 -0.29 -8.79
N SER A 347 43.19 -0.05 -7.91
CA SER A 347 43.45 1.29 -7.35
C SER A 347 43.77 2.34 -8.43
N LYS A 348 44.50 1.93 -9.48
CA LYS A 348 44.80 2.78 -10.64
C LYS A 348 43.55 3.14 -11.42
N ASP A 349 42.65 2.18 -11.60
CA ASP A 349 41.36 2.40 -12.27
C ASP A 349 40.48 3.34 -11.44
N ALA A 350 40.40 3.15 -10.12
CA ALA A 350 39.74 4.08 -9.21
C ALA A 350 40.34 5.49 -9.28
N LYS A 351 41.67 5.63 -9.40
CA LYS A 351 42.31 6.94 -9.61
C LYS A 351 41.89 7.56 -10.95
N ASN A 352 41.88 6.79 -12.04
CA ASN A 352 41.49 7.29 -13.36
C ASN A 352 40.03 7.78 -13.35
N VAL A 353 39.13 7.02 -12.72
CA VAL A 353 37.72 7.43 -12.54
C VAL A 353 37.64 8.68 -11.66
N SER A 354 38.42 8.77 -10.58
CA SER A 354 38.52 9.98 -9.75
C SER A 354 38.93 11.21 -10.56
N ASP A 355 39.97 11.08 -11.38
CA ASP A 355 40.46 12.17 -12.24
C ASP A 355 39.41 12.58 -13.27
N TYR A 356 38.68 11.61 -13.85
CA TYR A 356 37.58 11.88 -14.77
C TYR A 356 36.43 12.64 -14.10
N LEU A 357 35.97 12.17 -12.94
CA LEU A 357 34.89 12.82 -12.18
C LEU A 357 35.29 14.23 -11.76
N TRP A 358 36.54 14.39 -11.30
CA TRP A 358 37.09 15.67 -10.89
C TRP A 358 37.06 16.69 -12.03
N ASN A 359 37.57 16.31 -13.20
CA ASN A 359 37.73 17.20 -14.34
C ASN A 359 36.41 17.53 -15.06
N ASN A 360 35.42 16.63 -15.02
CA ASN A 360 34.19 16.78 -15.78
C ASN A 360 32.98 17.27 -14.96
N PHE A 361 32.94 17.02 -13.65
CA PHE A 361 31.77 17.32 -12.81
C PHE A 361 32.09 18.14 -11.56
N LEU A 362 33.32 18.03 -11.02
CA LEU A 362 33.74 18.75 -9.79
C LEU A 362 34.67 19.92 -10.15
N GLY A 363 35.68 20.21 -9.32
CA GLY A 363 36.51 21.41 -9.41
C GLY A 363 37.59 21.44 -10.49
N GLY A 364 37.69 20.44 -11.39
CA GLY A 364 38.66 20.46 -12.49
C GLY A 364 38.17 21.18 -13.75
N ASN A 365 39.02 21.30 -14.77
CA ASN A 365 38.80 22.24 -15.89
C ASN A 365 38.76 21.55 -17.27
N SER A 366 37.98 20.47 -17.44
CA SER A 366 37.75 19.87 -18.76
C SER A 366 37.06 20.87 -19.71
N SER A 367 37.47 20.91 -20.98
CA SER A 367 36.78 21.69 -22.02
C SER A 367 35.48 21.05 -22.52
N SER A 368 35.20 19.81 -22.09
CA SER A 368 34.11 18.96 -22.57
C SER A 368 33.15 18.56 -21.45
N ARG A 369 32.98 19.41 -20.43
CA ARG A 369 32.14 19.12 -19.26
C ARG A 369 30.68 18.86 -19.69
N PRO A 370 30.08 17.72 -19.27
CA PRO A 370 28.70 17.38 -19.61
C PRO A 370 27.67 18.44 -19.22
N PHE A 371 27.86 19.09 -18.06
CA PHE A 371 26.96 20.12 -17.53
C PHE A 371 27.49 21.54 -17.75
N GLY A 372 28.28 21.76 -18.79
CA GLY A 372 28.92 23.04 -19.03
C GLY A 372 29.81 23.46 -17.86
N ASP A 373 29.69 24.70 -17.41
CA ASP A 373 30.51 25.26 -16.34
C ASP A 373 29.91 25.08 -14.92
N ALA A 374 28.89 24.22 -14.77
CA ALA A 374 28.38 23.85 -13.45
C ALA A 374 29.35 22.90 -12.72
N VAL A 375 29.51 23.12 -11.43
CA VAL A 375 30.34 22.31 -10.52
C VAL A 375 29.41 21.72 -9.47
N LEU A 376 29.38 20.39 -9.35
CA LEU A 376 28.53 19.68 -8.40
C LEU A 376 29.07 19.73 -6.97
N ASP A 377 28.19 19.55 -5.99
CA ASP A 377 28.57 19.51 -4.57
C ASP A 377 29.25 18.19 -4.18
N GLY A 378 29.04 17.14 -4.98
CA GLY A 378 29.78 15.91 -4.83
C GLY A 378 29.23 14.70 -5.57
N ILE A 379 29.68 13.52 -5.12
CA ILE A 379 29.41 12.24 -5.77
C ILE A 379 28.80 11.25 -4.77
N GLU A 380 27.76 10.52 -5.18
CA GLU A 380 27.18 9.42 -4.42
C GLU A 380 27.48 8.08 -5.10
N PHE A 381 27.97 7.11 -4.33
CA PHE A 381 28.33 5.79 -4.82
C PHE A 381 27.16 4.82 -4.66
N ASN A 382 26.75 4.19 -5.77
CA ASN A 382 25.72 3.17 -5.78
C ASN A 382 26.20 1.96 -6.62
N PRO A 383 27.00 1.04 -6.07
CA PRO A 383 27.51 -0.11 -6.83
C PRO A 383 26.43 -1.12 -7.27
N GLY A 384 25.15 -0.92 -6.91
CA GLY A 384 24.09 -1.88 -7.15
C GLY A 384 24.36 -3.22 -6.45
N ASP A 385 23.99 -4.33 -7.10
CA ASP A 385 24.10 -5.68 -6.54
C ASP A 385 25.55 -6.19 -6.42
N ASN A 386 26.52 -5.52 -7.07
CA ASN A 386 27.94 -5.88 -7.01
C ASN A 386 28.60 -5.53 -5.67
N GLY A 387 27.96 -4.69 -4.85
CA GLY A 387 28.47 -4.28 -3.54
C GLY A 387 29.74 -3.41 -3.57
N TYR A 388 30.19 -3.01 -2.37
CA TYR A 388 31.36 -2.13 -2.23
C TYR A 388 32.67 -2.92 -2.21
N SER A 389 33.38 -2.96 -3.34
CA SER A 389 34.76 -3.44 -3.39
C SER A 389 35.74 -2.46 -2.71
N ILE A 390 36.94 -2.93 -2.38
CA ILE A 390 38.00 -2.10 -1.78
C ILE A 390 38.36 -0.88 -2.66
N TYR A 391 38.18 -0.97 -3.97
CA TYR A 391 38.54 0.11 -4.90
C TYR A 391 37.56 1.29 -4.86
N TRP A 392 36.35 1.11 -4.34
CA TRP A 392 35.46 2.23 -4.04
C TRP A 392 36.00 3.11 -2.91
N MET A 393 36.72 2.51 -1.95
CA MET A 393 37.45 3.27 -0.92
C MET A 393 38.62 4.03 -1.53
N ASP A 394 39.32 3.43 -2.50
CA ASP A 394 40.37 4.12 -3.23
C ASP A 394 39.81 5.34 -3.98
N LEU A 395 38.68 5.17 -4.66
CA LEU A 395 37.99 6.27 -5.34
C LEU A 395 37.59 7.38 -4.36
N ALA A 396 36.97 7.05 -3.23
CA ALA A 396 36.61 8.03 -2.19
C ALA A 396 37.83 8.82 -1.70
N ARG A 397 38.93 8.11 -1.42
CA ARG A 397 40.18 8.70 -0.96
C ARG A 397 40.79 9.62 -2.00
N TYR A 398 40.83 9.21 -3.26
CA TYR A 398 41.37 10.05 -4.35
C TYR A 398 40.53 11.32 -4.53
N LEU A 399 39.20 11.23 -4.49
CA LEU A 399 38.32 12.38 -4.55
C LEU A 399 38.53 13.35 -3.37
N LYS A 400 38.67 12.83 -2.13
CA LYS A 400 38.98 13.66 -0.94
C LYS A 400 40.38 14.24 -0.93
N SER A 401 41.34 13.60 -1.60
CA SER A 401 42.74 14.05 -1.63
C SER A 401 42.96 15.31 -2.49
N ASN A 402 41.99 15.67 -3.33
CA ASN A 402 42.06 16.85 -4.17
C ASN A 402 41.66 18.10 -3.36
N SER A 403 42.65 18.91 -2.99
CA SER A 403 42.56 19.94 -1.93
C SER A 403 41.87 21.25 -2.33
N THR A 404 41.38 21.36 -3.57
CA THR A 404 40.91 22.63 -4.11
C THR A 404 39.43 22.93 -3.83
N GLN A 405 38.65 21.93 -3.40
CA GLN A 405 37.24 22.10 -3.02
C GLN A 405 36.79 21.06 -1.98
N ASN A 406 35.89 21.45 -1.08
CA ASN A 406 35.25 20.52 -0.16
C ASN A 406 34.16 19.74 -0.90
N VAL A 407 34.46 18.50 -1.32
CA VAL A 407 33.54 17.63 -2.06
C VAL A 407 32.82 16.68 -1.09
N SER A 408 31.50 16.63 -1.18
CA SER A 408 30.67 15.69 -0.42
C SER A 408 30.74 14.30 -1.07
N ILE A 409 30.91 13.25 -0.28
CA ILE A 409 30.92 11.87 -0.75
C ILE A 409 29.81 11.11 -0.05
N GLY A 410 28.84 10.62 -0.82
CA GLY A 410 27.74 9.79 -0.34
C GLY A 410 27.89 8.33 -0.75
N ALA A 411 27.14 7.45 -0.10
CA ALA A 411 26.96 6.06 -0.52
C ALA A 411 25.51 5.64 -0.35
N ALA A 412 25.01 4.76 -1.21
CA ALA A 412 23.63 4.27 -1.19
C ALA A 412 23.58 2.74 -0.97
N PRO A 413 23.92 2.23 0.22
CA PRO A 413 23.91 0.80 0.50
C PRO A 413 22.48 0.25 0.68
N GLN A 414 22.35 -1.08 0.61
CA GLN A 414 21.09 -1.78 0.87
C GLN A 414 21.11 -2.44 2.26
N CYS A 415 19.97 -2.47 2.95
CA CYS A 415 19.82 -3.21 4.20
C CYS A 415 19.58 -4.71 3.92
N PRO A 416 20.09 -5.68 4.69
CA PRO A 416 20.79 -5.56 5.97
C PRO A 416 22.28 -5.20 5.86
N LEU A 417 22.80 -4.57 6.90
CA LEU A 417 24.23 -4.27 7.03
C LEU A 417 25.04 -5.58 7.05
N VAL A 418 25.89 -5.79 6.04
CA VAL A 418 26.80 -6.95 6.00
C VAL A 418 28.18 -6.61 6.58
N SER A 419 28.94 -7.63 7.00
CA SER A 419 30.23 -7.44 7.68
C SER A 419 31.27 -6.67 6.86
N ALA A 420 31.34 -6.91 5.53
CA ALA A 420 32.25 -6.21 4.63
C ALA A 420 31.92 -4.71 4.46
N GLU A 421 30.63 -4.37 4.55
CA GLU A 421 30.15 -2.99 4.49
C GLU A 421 30.47 -2.21 5.76
N ASN A 422 30.39 -2.87 6.93
CA ASN A 422 30.74 -2.25 8.21
C ASN A 422 32.18 -1.68 8.21
N SER A 423 33.16 -2.44 7.72
CA SER A 423 34.54 -1.97 7.57
C SER A 423 34.68 -0.83 6.57
N THR A 424 33.89 -0.87 5.49
CA THR A 424 33.92 0.14 4.42
C THR A 424 33.39 1.47 4.92
N PHE A 425 32.21 1.49 5.53
CA PHE A 425 31.61 2.73 6.02
C PHE A 425 32.31 3.27 7.27
N SER A 426 32.95 2.41 8.07
CA SER A 426 33.79 2.84 9.20
C SER A 426 35.12 3.50 8.79
N SER A 427 35.49 3.48 7.50
CA SER A 427 36.76 4.05 7.02
C SER A 427 36.84 5.58 7.15
N GLY A 428 35.67 6.22 7.19
CA GLY A 428 35.49 7.64 7.39
C GLY A 428 35.59 8.56 6.17
N TYR A 429 35.49 8.03 4.96
CA TYR A 429 35.50 8.85 3.73
C TYR A 429 34.12 9.37 3.31
N PHE A 430 33.04 8.83 3.88
CA PHE A 430 31.66 9.18 3.53
C PHE A 430 31.09 10.24 4.46
N ASP A 431 30.41 11.22 3.89
CA ASP A 431 29.73 12.31 4.61
C ASP A 431 28.28 11.94 4.94
N TYR A 432 27.65 11.09 4.12
CA TYR A 432 26.30 10.56 4.36
C TYR A 432 26.07 9.18 3.71
N LEU A 433 25.08 8.44 4.22
CA LEU A 433 24.62 7.15 3.71
C LEU A 433 23.10 7.19 3.41
N SER A 434 22.70 6.87 2.19
CA SER A 434 21.31 6.75 1.71
C SER A 434 20.86 5.28 1.76
N VAL A 435 20.49 4.76 2.94
CA VAL A 435 20.30 3.31 3.13
C VAL A 435 18.94 2.85 2.62
N GLN A 436 18.89 1.87 1.72
CA GLN A 436 17.64 1.30 1.19
C GLN A 436 16.98 0.34 2.20
N PHE A 437 15.76 0.66 2.66
CA PHE A 437 14.99 -0.17 3.63
C PHE A 437 13.81 -0.94 3.03
N TYR A 438 13.60 -0.86 1.71
CA TYR A 438 12.53 -1.55 0.98
C TYR A 438 13.11 -2.57 0.00
N ASN A 439 12.26 -3.49 -0.47
CA ASN A 439 12.63 -4.67 -1.27
C ASN A 439 13.64 -5.60 -0.59
N ASN A 440 13.80 -5.49 0.73
CA ASN A 440 14.78 -6.20 1.53
C ASN A 440 14.09 -6.85 2.74
N PRO A 441 13.53 -8.08 2.60
CA PRO A 441 12.71 -8.71 3.63
C PRO A 441 13.27 -8.72 5.07
N PRO A 442 14.59 -8.87 5.31
CA PRO A 442 15.16 -8.78 6.66
C PRO A 442 15.01 -7.41 7.34
N CYS A 443 14.87 -6.35 6.55
CA CYS A 443 14.84 -4.95 7.01
C CYS A 443 13.53 -4.23 6.72
N ASN A 444 12.65 -4.85 5.93
CA ASN A 444 11.43 -4.21 5.48
C ASN A 444 10.54 -3.77 6.65
N PHE A 445 9.88 -2.63 6.46
CA PHE A 445 8.78 -2.25 7.31
C PHE A 445 7.60 -3.21 7.11
N VAL A 446 7.04 -3.71 8.21
CA VAL A 446 5.84 -4.55 8.23
C VAL A 446 4.79 -3.89 9.13
N SER A 447 3.65 -3.51 8.54
CA SER A 447 2.56 -2.86 9.27
C SER A 447 2.08 -3.75 10.43
N GLY A 448 2.13 -3.22 11.66
CA GLY A 448 1.76 -3.95 12.88
C GLY A 448 2.90 -4.75 13.54
N ASN A 449 4.09 -4.81 12.93
CA ASN A 449 5.30 -5.37 13.54
C ASN A 449 6.55 -4.59 13.08
N THR A 450 6.89 -3.52 13.79
CA THR A 450 8.01 -2.64 13.45
C THR A 450 9.35 -3.10 13.99
N SER A 451 9.39 -4.16 14.82
CA SER A 451 10.60 -4.59 15.54
C SER A 451 11.76 -4.95 14.62
N GLY A 452 11.49 -5.66 13.51
CA GLY A 452 12.53 -6.03 12.53
C GLY A 452 13.18 -4.80 11.88
N PHE A 453 12.33 -3.88 11.40
CA PHE A 453 12.76 -2.60 10.83
C PHE A 453 13.57 -1.76 11.85
N ILE A 454 13.07 -1.63 13.08
CA ILE A 454 13.73 -0.84 14.14
C ILE A 454 15.10 -1.43 14.49
N ASN A 455 15.19 -2.75 14.61
CA ASN A 455 16.46 -3.44 14.87
C ASN A 455 17.47 -3.18 13.74
N ALA A 456 17.03 -3.25 12.50
CA ALA A 456 17.85 -2.92 11.34
C ALA A 456 18.29 -1.46 11.34
N TRP A 457 17.39 -0.52 11.65
CA TRP A 457 17.72 0.89 11.81
C TRP A 457 18.81 1.11 12.86
N HIS A 458 18.69 0.48 14.03
CA HIS A 458 19.70 0.59 15.08
C HIS A 458 21.07 0.02 14.68
N GLN A 459 21.13 -1.02 13.85
CA GLN A 459 22.41 -1.51 13.33
C GLN A 459 23.11 -0.45 12.48
N TRP A 460 22.37 0.22 11.60
CA TRP A 460 22.90 1.32 10.79
C TRP A 460 23.22 2.55 11.63
N SER A 461 22.30 3.00 12.50
CA SER A 461 22.48 4.21 13.28
C SER A 461 23.60 4.12 14.32
N ASN A 462 24.00 2.92 14.72
CA ASN A 462 25.12 2.70 15.63
C ASN A 462 26.48 2.57 14.91
N LEU A 463 26.51 2.64 13.58
CA LEU A 463 27.77 2.69 12.84
C LEU A 463 28.53 3.98 13.19
N LYS A 464 29.74 3.81 13.73
CA LYS A 464 30.66 4.93 13.99
C LYS A 464 31.36 5.37 12.71
N VAL A 465 30.61 5.95 11.78
CA VAL A 465 31.16 6.53 10.55
C VAL A 465 31.76 7.89 10.90
N LYS A 466 33.08 7.95 11.14
CA LYS A 466 33.78 9.20 11.43
C LYS A 466 33.99 10.00 10.16
N LYS A 467 33.72 11.32 10.10
CA LYS A 467 34.13 12.12 8.93
C LYS A 467 35.65 12.35 8.92
N ILE A 468 36.30 12.11 7.78
CA ILE A 468 37.69 12.50 7.51
C ILE A 468 37.68 13.69 6.56
N PHE A 469 38.20 14.83 7.02
CA PHE A 469 38.41 16.02 6.20
C PHE A 469 39.91 16.28 6.05
N LEU A 470 40.41 16.33 4.82
CA LEU A 470 41.83 16.64 4.52
C LEU A 470 42.86 15.75 5.27
N GLY A 471 42.51 14.49 5.56
CA GLY A 471 43.39 13.56 6.28
C GLY A 471 43.45 13.78 7.81
N LEU A 472 42.62 14.67 8.36
CA LEU A 472 42.45 14.86 9.80
C LEU A 472 41.10 14.29 10.23
N ALA A 473 41.08 13.53 11.33
CA ALA A 473 39.84 13.09 11.95
C ALA A 473 39.08 14.33 12.47
N ALA A 474 37.92 14.63 11.89
CA ALA A 474 37.04 15.66 12.43
C ALA A 474 36.53 15.17 13.80
N SER A 475 36.73 15.97 14.85
CA SER A 475 36.59 15.53 16.24
C SER A 475 35.14 15.36 16.73
N SER A 476 34.10 15.63 15.92
CA SER A 476 32.71 15.62 16.42
C SER A 476 31.57 15.25 15.49
N ASP A 477 31.76 14.96 14.19
CA ASP A 477 30.61 14.76 13.31
C ASP A 477 30.59 13.36 12.69
N GLU A 478 29.65 12.53 13.12
CA GLU A 478 29.29 11.27 12.46
C GLU A 478 28.66 11.56 11.08
N ALA A 479 28.83 10.65 10.12
CA ALA A 479 28.15 10.76 8.82
C ALA A 479 26.62 10.70 8.99
N ALA A 480 25.91 11.46 8.19
CA ALA A 480 24.45 11.51 8.22
C ALA A 480 23.84 10.24 7.58
N ILE A 481 22.89 9.59 8.25
CA ILE A 481 22.20 8.40 7.73
C ILE A 481 20.78 8.78 7.34
N PHE A 482 20.52 8.72 6.03
CA PHE A 482 19.21 8.95 5.45
C PHE A 482 18.43 7.63 5.39
N LEU A 483 17.16 7.68 5.81
CA LEU A 483 16.22 6.60 5.63
C LEU A 483 15.76 6.57 4.16
N GLY A 484 16.28 5.63 3.38
CA GLY A 484 15.96 5.46 1.96
C GLY A 484 14.63 4.74 1.73
N LEU A 485 13.66 5.44 1.13
CA LEU A 485 12.29 4.97 0.94
C LEU A 485 11.80 5.13 -0.50
N PRO A 486 10.92 4.24 -0.97
CA PRO A 486 10.20 4.47 -2.22
C PRO A 486 9.14 5.56 -1.98
N ALA A 487 8.94 6.44 -2.96
CA ALA A 487 7.96 7.50 -2.84
C ALA A 487 6.54 7.01 -3.21
N SER A 488 6.42 5.84 -3.84
CA SER A 488 5.15 5.19 -4.13
C SER A 488 5.19 3.69 -3.82
N SER A 489 4.03 3.10 -3.51
CA SER A 489 3.90 1.65 -3.36
C SER A 489 4.22 0.89 -4.66
N ASP A 490 4.11 1.56 -5.81
CA ASP A 490 4.35 0.96 -7.13
C ASP A 490 5.85 0.67 -7.39
N GLU A 491 6.74 1.26 -6.58
CA GLU A 491 8.21 1.14 -6.74
C GLU A 491 8.83 0.04 -5.87
N ALA A 492 8.01 -0.55 -5.00
CA ALA A 492 8.48 -1.52 -4.02
C ALA A 492 7.60 -2.76 -4.05
N ALA A 493 8.22 -3.90 -4.37
CA ALA A 493 7.63 -5.22 -4.18
C ALA A 493 7.35 -5.51 -2.69
N SER A 494 8.10 -4.90 -1.78
CA SER A 494 7.89 -5.03 -0.33
C SER A 494 8.55 -3.88 0.46
N GLY A 495 8.10 -3.63 1.70
CA GLY A 495 8.73 -2.63 2.58
C GLY A 495 8.34 -1.16 2.32
N TYR A 496 7.39 -0.88 1.43
CA TYR A 496 6.78 0.46 1.32
C TYR A 496 6.13 0.87 2.64
N ILE A 497 6.40 2.09 3.07
CA ILE A 497 5.85 2.67 4.28
C ILE A 497 4.85 3.74 3.85
N PRO A 498 3.54 3.59 4.10
CA PRO A 498 2.60 4.69 3.91
C PRO A 498 3.01 5.91 4.76
N ALA A 499 2.92 7.12 4.21
CA ALA A 499 3.42 8.33 4.88
C ALA A 499 2.85 8.51 6.29
N ASN A 500 1.58 8.17 6.52
CA ASN A 500 0.96 8.20 7.85
C ASN A 500 1.60 7.21 8.83
N LEU A 501 2.00 6.02 8.37
CA LEU A 501 2.69 5.02 9.19
C LEU A 501 4.16 5.38 9.40
N LEU A 502 4.82 5.95 8.40
CA LEU A 502 6.16 6.52 8.51
C LEU A 502 6.19 7.53 9.67
N ILE A 503 5.26 8.49 9.64
CA ILE A 503 5.18 9.56 10.64
C ILE A 503 4.80 9.04 12.02
N SER A 504 3.84 8.10 12.11
CA SER A 504 3.33 7.65 13.40
C SER A 504 4.14 6.53 14.07
N GLN A 505 4.87 5.72 13.31
CA GLN A 505 5.53 4.51 13.84
C GLN A 505 7.04 4.48 13.62
N VAL A 506 7.56 5.19 12.62
CA VAL A 506 8.98 5.10 12.22
C VAL A 506 9.76 6.36 12.61
N LEU A 507 9.32 7.54 12.17
CA LEU A 507 9.98 8.83 12.45
C LEU A 507 10.24 9.10 13.95
N PRO A 508 9.32 8.76 14.89
CA PRO A 508 9.58 8.96 16.32
C PRO A 508 10.79 8.17 16.84
N ILE A 509 11.16 7.10 16.16
CA ILE A 509 12.27 6.22 16.54
C ILE A 509 13.54 6.63 15.81
N VAL A 510 13.46 6.80 14.48
CA VAL A 510 14.65 7.08 13.66
C VAL A 510 15.24 8.46 13.93
N ARG A 511 14.40 9.46 14.24
CA ARG A 511 14.84 10.82 14.61
C ARG A 511 15.62 10.88 15.93
N ASN A 512 15.52 9.85 16.77
CA ASN A 512 16.24 9.81 18.04
C ASN A 512 17.71 9.37 17.88
N SER A 513 18.12 8.93 16.70
CA SER A 513 19.51 8.60 16.38
C SER A 513 20.33 9.88 16.14
N SER A 514 21.50 10.01 16.78
CA SER A 514 22.37 11.21 16.69
C SER A 514 22.84 11.55 15.28
N ASN A 515 22.95 10.53 14.44
CA ASN A 515 23.40 10.61 13.06
C ASN A 515 22.25 10.56 12.05
N TYR A 516 20.98 10.68 12.48
CA TYR A 516 19.85 10.75 11.55
C TYR A 516 19.99 11.95 10.60
N GLY A 517 20.09 11.66 9.30
CA GLY A 517 20.33 12.63 8.24
C GLY A 517 19.05 13.16 7.58
N GLY A 518 17.94 12.42 7.69
CA GLY A 518 16.70 12.74 7.00
C GLY A 518 16.16 11.55 6.20
N ILE A 519 15.43 11.82 5.12
CA ILE A 519 14.78 10.81 4.27
C ILE A 519 15.30 10.95 2.84
N MET A 520 15.70 9.86 2.21
CA MET A 520 16.08 9.85 0.80
C MET A 520 15.00 9.15 -0.01
N LEU A 521 14.35 9.89 -0.92
CA LEU A 521 13.33 9.36 -1.82
C LEU A 521 13.97 8.91 -3.13
N TRP A 522 13.73 7.65 -3.50
CA TRP A 522 14.43 7.02 -4.62
C TRP A 522 13.97 7.47 -6.01
N ASP A 523 12.86 8.18 -6.15
CA ASP A 523 12.36 8.65 -7.43
C ASP A 523 11.50 9.92 -7.30
N ARG A 524 11.93 10.97 -7.99
CA ARG A 524 11.22 12.25 -8.01
C ARG A 524 9.92 12.20 -8.82
N TYR A 525 9.82 11.32 -9.81
CA TYR A 525 8.59 11.16 -10.58
C TYR A 525 7.44 10.62 -9.72
N SER A 526 7.70 9.53 -9.00
CA SER A 526 6.74 8.93 -8.08
C SER A 526 6.38 9.87 -6.95
N ASP A 527 7.33 10.61 -6.39
CA ASP A 527 7.03 11.59 -5.34
C ASP A 527 6.08 12.69 -5.82
N VAL A 528 6.22 13.20 -7.05
CA VAL A 528 5.24 14.17 -7.57
C VAL A 528 3.86 13.56 -7.78
N LYS A 529 3.79 12.29 -8.17
CA LYS A 529 2.51 11.59 -8.38
C LYS A 529 1.80 11.25 -7.08
N SER A 530 2.53 10.69 -6.11
CA SER A 530 1.99 10.27 -4.83
C SER A 530 1.89 11.42 -3.82
N ARG A 531 2.63 12.51 -4.07
CA ARG A 531 2.81 13.65 -3.15
C ARG A 531 3.38 13.22 -1.80
N TYR A 532 4.26 12.21 -1.79
CA TYR A 532 4.73 11.56 -0.57
C TYR A 532 5.47 12.53 0.36
N SER A 533 6.36 13.38 -0.20
CA SER A 533 7.07 14.43 0.52
C SER A 533 6.13 15.42 1.24
N ASP A 534 4.98 15.73 0.64
CA ASP A 534 4.04 16.73 1.17
C ASP A 534 3.44 16.27 2.50
N PHE A 535 3.29 14.95 2.67
CA PHE A 535 2.80 14.37 3.92
C PHE A 535 3.86 14.37 5.02
N ILE A 536 5.14 14.24 4.66
CA ILE A 536 6.28 14.20 5.60
C ILE A 536 6.50 15.58 6.23
N GLU A 537 6.54 16.63 5.40
CA GLU A 537 6.82 18.00 5.85
C GLU A 537 5.75 18.54 6.82
N PHE A 538 4.50 18.10 6.67
CA PHE A 538 3.34 18.63 7.38
C PHE A 538 3.23 18.25 8.88
N ASN A 539 4.02 17.29 9.37
CA ASN A 539 3.93 16.75 10.75
C ASN A 539 5.19 16.93 11.62
N THR A 540 6.17 17.72 11.19
CA THR A 540 7.51 17.80 11.82
C THR A 540 7.60 18.54 13.15
N GLY A 541 6.54 19.12 13.72
CA GLY A 541 6.68 19.88 14.98
C GLY A 541 5.67 19.57 16.09
N ALA A 542 5.15 18.35 16.12
CA ALA A 542 4.33 17.87 17.22
C ALA A 542 5.08 16.77 18.00
N GLN A 543 6.01 17.19 18.88
CA GLN A 543 6.24 16.67 20.25
C GLN A 543 7.67 16.97 20.71
N ALA A 544 7.83 17.86 21.70
CA ALA A 544 9.03 17.91 22.53
C ALA A 544 8.63 18.12 24.00
N SER A 545 8.87 17.10 24.83
CA SER A 545 8.85 17.19 26.30
C SER A 545 10.12 17.86 26.81
N THR A 546 9.99 18.81 27.73
CA THR A 546 11.11 19.56 28.34
C THR A 546 11.97 18.72 29.31
N PRO A 547 13.23 19.12 29.56
CA PRO A 547 14.28 18.28 30.15
C PRO A 547 14.34 18.37 31.69
N ALA A 548 14.91 17.32 32.29
CA ALA A 548 15.24 17.24 33.70
C ALA A 548 16.48 18.07 34.07
N GLU A 549 16.39 18.87 35.13
CA GLU A 549 17.51 19.52 35.81
C GLU A 549 17.76 18.87 37.19
N ARG A 550 19.04 18.78 37.57
CA ARG A 550 19.56 17.98 38.69
C ARG A 550 20.01 18.87 39.87
N ASN A 551 19.52 18.53 41.07
CA ASN A 551 20.07 18.74 42.43
C ASN A 551 20.38 20.15 42.98
N LYS A 552 19.81 20.47 44.16
CA LYS A 552 20.55 20.59 45.45
C LYS A 552 19.62 20.84 46.67
N THR A 553 20.07 20.30 47.80
CA THR A 553 19.53 20.26 49.18
C THR A 553 19.55 21.59 49.95
N HIS A 554 18.58 21.86 50.85
CA HIS A 554 18.80 22.12 52.31
C HIS A 554 17.52 22.41 53.14
N LYS A 555 17.66 22.18 54.45
CA LYS A 555 16.72 22.11 55.60
C LYS A 555 15.97 23.42 55.98
N GLY A 556 14.83 23.30 56.70
CA GLY A 556 14.30 24.37 57.56
C GLY A 556 12.97 24.07 58.28
N LYS A 557 12.90 24.36 59.59
CA LYS A 557 11.89 24.02 60.64
C LYS A 557 10.48 24.69 60.55
N ALA A 558 9.55 24.12 61.34
CA ALA A 558 8.16 24.52 61.70
C ALA A 558 8.07 25.75 62.67
N PRO A 559 6.96 26.08 63.42
CA PRO A 559 5.50 25.74 63.40
C PRO A 559 4.48 26.90 63.73
N ILE A 560 3.14 26.68 63.54
CA ILE A 560 1.90 26.95 64.39
C ILE A 560 1.63 28.40 64.96
N PRO A 561 0.36 28.96 65.12
CA PRO A 561 -0.88 28.43 65.80
C PRO A 561 -2.24 28.68 65.08
N VAL A 562 -3.34 27.91 65.24
CA VAL A 562 -4.23 27.47 66.37
C VAL A 562 -5.17 28.55 66.93
N GLU A 563 -6.48 28.37 66.71
CA GLU A 563 -7.60 28.48 67.68
C GLU A 563 -8.94 28.13 66.99
N SER A 564 -10.07 28.01 67.69
CA SER A 564 -10.61 26.86 68.41
C SER A 564 -12.17 26.91 68.31
N ILE A 565 -12.87 25.83 68.70
CA ILE A 565 -14.22 25.73 69.34
C ILE A 565 -14.98 24.44 68.90
N LYS A 566 -15.48 23.69 69.90
CA LYS A 566 -16.33 22.46 69.88
C LYS A 566 -17.78 22.80 70.38
N PRO A 567 -18.68 21.84 70.71
CA PRO A 567 -19.44 20.88 69.87
C PRO A 567 -20.96 20.80 70.25
N HIS A 568 -21.77 19.95 69.58
CA HIS A 568 -22.90 19.25 70.23
C HIS A 568 -23.32 17.93 69.52
N ALA A 569 -23.92 17.01 70.29
CA ALA A 569 -24.10 15.58 69.99
C ALA A 569 -25.57 15.13 69.86
N GLY A 570 -25.82 13.93 69.28
CA GLY A 570 -27.12 13.23 69.33
C GLY A 570 -27.15 11.90 68.55
N ASN A 571 -27.78 10.86 69.11
CA ASN A 571 -27.52 9.42 68.92
C ASN A 571 -28.61 8.67 68.11
N GLY A 572 -28.29 7.55 67.43
CA GLY A 572 -29.29 6.65 66.81
C GLY A 572 -28.75 5.57 65.86
N LYS A 573 -28.34 4.39 66.36
CA LYS A 573 -27.83 3.25 65.56
C LYS A 573 -28.41 1.90 66.04
N ARG A 574 -29.53 1.42 65.47
CA ARG A 574 -29.91 -0.02 65.53
C ARG A 574 -30.92 -0.46 64.46
N HIS A 575 -31.79 0.42 63.95
CA HIS A 575 -32.70 0.11 62.82
C HIS A 575 -32.05 0.13 61.43
N LEU A 576 -30.81 0.61 61.32
CA LEU A 576 -30.12 0.81 60.05
C LEU A 576 -29.59 -0.51 59.45
N VAL A 577 -29.17 -1.46 60.29
CA VAL A 577 -28.45 -2.67 59.83
C VAL A 577 -29.38 -3.66 59.12
N ILE A 578 -30.62 -3.84 59.61
CA ILE A 578 -31.58 -4.81 59.03
C ILE A 578 -32.10 -4.34 57.66
N ARG A 579 -32.28 -3.03 57.46
CA ARG A 579 -32.71 -2.45 56.16
C ARG A 579 -31.63 -2.54 55.09
N ILE A 580 -30.35 -2.49 55.49
CA ILE A 580 -29.22 -2.61 54.57
C ILE A 580 -29.16 -4.02 53.97
N VAL A 581 -29.35 -5.08 54.77
CA VAL A 581 -29.20 -6.46 54.28
C VAL A 581 -30.27 -6.85 53.25
N ILE A 582 -31.53 -6.46 53.45
CA ILE A 582 -32.65 -6.75 52.52
C ILE A 582 -32.54 -5.89 51.24
N GLY A 583 -32.07 -4.65 51.36
CA GLY A 583 -31.83 -3.77 50.21
C GLY A 583 -30.67 -4.23 49.33
N VAL A 584 -29.60 -4.77 49.94
CA VAL A 584 -28.44 -5.28 49.19
C VAL A 584 -28.79 -6.56 48.43
N GLY A 585 -29.56 -7.48 49.03
CA GLY A 585 -29.99 -8.71 48.34
C GLY A 585 -30.84 -8.43 47.10
N SER A 586 -31.82 -7.54 47.21
CA SER A 586 -32.73 -7.18 46.11
C SER A 586 -32.05 -6.38 44.99
N ALA A 587 -31.12 -5.49 45.33
CA ALA A 587 -30.30 -4.77 44.35
C ALA A 587 -29.42 -5.70 43.53
N ILE A 588 -28.81 -6.71 44.16
CA ILE A 588 -27.96 -7.68 43.46
C ILE A 588 -28.77 -8.51 42.46
N THR A 589 -29.99 -8.95 42.83
CA THR A 589 -30.86 -9.73 41.93
C THR A 589 -31.34 -8.91 40.73
N ILE A 590 -31.70 -7.64 40.92
CA ILE A 590 -32.13 -6.75 39.82
C ILE A 590 -30.95 -6.44 38.89
N CYS A 591 -29.76 -6.19 39.44
CA CYS A 591 -28.54 -6.00 38.64
C CYS A 591 -28.20 -7.23 37.81
N LEU A 592 -28.38 -8.44 38.35
CA LEU A 592 -28.19 -9.70 37.61
C LEU A 592 -29.19 -9.85 36.45
N ILE A 593 -30.47 -9.53 36.67
CA ILE A 593 -31.50 -9.62 35.62
C ILE A 593 -31.26 -8.58 34.51
N CYS A 594 -30.93 -7.34 34.86
CA CYS A 594 -30.60 -6.28 33.90
C CYS A 594 -29.33 -6.62 33.11
N TYR A 595 -28.33 -7.20 33.77
CA TYR A 595 -27.11 -7.68 33.13
C TYR A 595 -27.40 -8.78 32.11
N LEU A 596 -28.17 -9.81 32.50
CA LEU A 596 -28.56 -10.91 31.60
C LEU A 596 -29.40 -10.42 30.41
N SER A 597 -30.31 -9.47 30.65
CA SER A 597 -31.15 -8.86 29.60
C SER A 597 -30.33 -8.03 28.60
N CYS A 598 -29.37 -7.25 29.10
CA CYS A 598 -28.45 -6.47 28.27
C CYS A 598 -27.51 -7.36 27.45
N VAL A 599 -27.03 -8.47 28.03
CA VAL A 599 -26.25 -9.49 27.31
C VAL A 599 -27.07 -10.15 26.20
N CYS A 600 -28.35 -10.49 26.46
CA CYS A 600 -29.25 -11.05 25.45
C CYS A 600 -29.53 -10.06 24.30
N TRP A 601 -29.81 -8.79 24.62
CA TRP A 601 -30.04 -7.75 23.61
C TRP A 601 -28.80 -7.46 22.76
N ARG A 602 -27.61 -7.40 23.37
CA ARG A 602 -26.33 -7.23 22.65
C ARG A 602 -26.06 -8.39 21.71
N LYS A 603 -26.33 -9.63 22.14
CA LYS A 603 -26.22 -10.82 21.26
C LYS A 603 -27.20 -10.75 20.09
N TYR A 604 -28.47 -10.41 20.35
CA TYR A 604 -29.50 -10.26 19.32
C TYR A 604 -29.13 -9.19 18.27
N LYS A 605 -28.68 -8.00 18.70
CA LYS A 605 -28.31 -6.90 17.79
C LYS A 605 -27.08 -7.23 16.93
N ALA A 606 -26.06 -7.86 17.50
CA ALA A 606 -24.87 -8.31 16.76
C ALA A 606 -25.21 -9.34 15.67
N GLU A 607 -26.19 -10.21 15.93
CA GLU A 607 -26.67 -11.21 14.96
C GLU A 607 -27.39 -10.56 13.77
N VAL A 608 -28.19 -9.50 14.03
CA VAL A 608 -28.92 -8.76 13.00
C VAL A 608 -27.98 -7.93 12.10
N ASP A 609 -27.00 -7.23 12.68
CA ASP A 609 -26.04 -6.42 11.91
C ASP A 609 -25.10 -7.29 11.05
N THR A 610 -24.73 -8.48 11.53
CA THR A 610 -23.97 -9.47 10.76
C THR A 610 -24.76 -9.94 9.54
N ARG A 611 -26.07 -10.23 9.69
CA ARG A 611 -26.95 -10.61 8.56
C ARG A 611 -27.09 -9.51 7.52
N ASN A 612 -27.10 -8.23 7.92
CA ASN A 612 -27.23 -7.11 6.99
C ASN A 612 -25.93 -6.84 6.19
N ARG A 613 -24.75 -6.95 6.81
CA ARG A 613 -23.45 -6.86 6.10
C ARG A 613 -23.25 -8.04 5.13
N GLN A 614 -23.69 -9.23 5.53
CA GLN A 614 -23.69 -10.41 4.65
C GLN A 614 -24.54 -10.18 3.40
N ARG A 615 -25.76 -9.63 3.53
CA ARG A 615 -26.63 -9.31 2.40
C ARG A 615 -25.99 -8.34 1.41
N LYS A 616 -25.24 -7.34 1.90
CA LYS A 616 -24.54 -6.36 1.06
C LYS A 616 -23.39 -6.99 0.26
N LEU A 617 -22.58 -7.87 0.88
CA LEU A 617 -21.50 -8.55 0.15
C LEU A 617 -22.02 -9.61 -0.83
N ILE A 618 -23.11 -10.32 -0.49
CA ILE A 618 -23.79 -11.25 -1.40
C ILE A 618 -24.34 -10.50 -2.63
N HIS A 619 -24.83 -9.27 -2.44
CA HIS A 619 -25.27 -8.38 -3.52
C HIS A 619 -24.13 -7.93 -4.44
N ASP A 620 -22.92 -7.71 -3.91
CA ASP A 620 -21.74 -7.34 -4.71
C ASP A 620 -21.11 -8.53 -5.47
N ILE A 621 -21.31 -9.77 -4.99
CA ILE A 621 -20.79 -11.01 -5.62
C ILE A 621 -21.66 -11.46 -6.81
N GLY A 622 -22.96 -11.15 -6.81
CA GLY A 622 -23.87 -11.61 -7.86
C GLY A 622 -24.97 -10.59 -8.16
N GLY A 623 -24.87 -9.94 -9.34
CA GLY A 623 -25.96 -9.13 -9.89
C GLY A 623 -27.30 -9.87 -9.85
N ALA A 624 -28.40 -9.10 -9.82
CA ALA A 624 -29.79 -9.48 -9.47
C ALA A 624 -30.26 -10.91 -9.81
N ALA A 625 -29.74 -11.55 -10.86
CA ALA A 625 -29.98 -12.95 -11.21
C ALA A 625 -29.49 -13.98 -10.15
N MET A 626 -28.34 -13.76 -9.50
CA MET A 626 -27.81 -14.69 -8.48
C MET A 626 -28.58 -14.57 -7.16
N LEU A 627 -28.94 -13.35 -6.75
CA LEU A 627 -29.81 -13.09 -5.60
C LEU A 627 -31.22 -13.69 -5.79
N SER A 628 -31.77 -13.63 -7.01
CA SER A 628 -33.08 -14.22 -7.33
C SER A 628 -33.06 -15.74 -7.21
N ARG A 629 -31.95 -16.38 -7.64
CA ARG A 629 -31.75 -17.84 -7.48
C ARG A 629 -31.55 -18.20 -6.00
N MET A 630 -30.68 -17.50 -5.27
CA MET A 630 -30.40 -17.74 -3.84
C MET A 630 -31.60 -17.45 -2.92
N ASN A 631 -32.43 -16.46 -3.24
CA ASN A 631 -33.67 -16.17 -2.49
C ASN A 631 -34.82 -17.13 -2.81
N TYR A 632 -34.89 -17.67 -4.03
CA TYR A 632 -35.83 -18.74 -4.40
C TYR A 632 -35.51 -20.03 -3.62
N ILE A 633 -34.22 -20.32 -3.43
CA ILE A 633 -33.69 -21.45 -2.65
C ILE A 633 -33.99 -21.32 -1.15
N ALA A 634 -33.71 -20.14 -0.58
CA ALA A 634 -33.97 -19.86 0.83
C ALA A 634 -35.48 -19.90 1.20
N LYS A 635 -36.38 -19.66 0.22
CA LYS A 635 -37.83 -19.78 0.42
C LYS A 635 -38.37 -21.21 0.28
N LYS A 636 -37.64 -22.14 -0.35
CA LYS A 636 -38.10 -23.52 -0.57
C LYS A 636 -37.75 -24.49 0.57
N PHE A 637 -36.76 -24.21 1.41
CA PHE A 637 -36.38 -25.11 2.52
C PHE A 637 -37.17 -24.88 3.83
N LYS A 638 -38.50 -25.04 3.74
CA LYS A 638 -39.33 -25.48 4.88
C LYS A 638 -40.06 -26.80 4.62
N ARG A 639 -39.83 -27.45 3.47
CA ARG A 639 -40.31 -28.81 3.18
C ARG A 639 -39.28 -29.58 2.35
N GLU A 640 -38.80 -30.64 2.99
CA GLU A 640 -38.18 -31.87 2.44
C GLU A 640 -36.87 -31.79 1.66
N ALA A 641 -36.01 -32.76 2.00
CA ALA A 641 -34.74 -33.05 1.39
C ALA A 641 -34.92 -33.44 -0.08
N ASN A 642 -34.16 -32.79 -0.97
CA ASN A 642 -33.64 -33.40 -2.19
C ASN A 642 -32.36 -32.65 -2.61
N ALA A 643 -31.33 -33.44 -2.91
CA ALA A 643 -29.99 -33.00 -3.28
C ALA A 643 -29.91 -32.47 -4.72
N GLY A 644 -29.04 -31.48 -4.96
CA GLY A 644 -28.58 -31.11 -6.30
C GLY A 644 -28.10 -29.65 -6.44
N ASP A 645 -26.77 -29.46 -6.49
CA ASP A 645 -26.06 -28.34 -7.12
C ASP A 645 -26.28 -26.89 -6.67
N GLU A 646 -26.46 -26.65 -5.37
CA GLU A 646 -26.54 -25.28 -4.83
C GLU A 646 -25.39 -24.96 -3.88
N ILE A 647 -24.78 -23.78 -4.06
CA ILE A 647 -23.67 -23.27 -3.25
C ILE A 647 -24.18 -22.95 -1.84
N GLU A 648 -23.55 -23.57 -0.83
CA GLU A 648 -23.93 -23.41 0.58
C GLU A 648 -23.26 -22.18 1.22
N ILE A 649 -23.96 -21.52 2.16
CA ILE A 649 -23.38 -20.46 3.00
C ILE A 649 -23.09 -21.05 4.38
N PHE A 650 -21.80 -21.20 4.69
CA PHE A 650 -21.35 -21.74 5.96
C PHE A 650 -21.22 -20.66 7.04
N SER A 651 -21.45 -21.04 8.30
CA SER A 651 -21.14 -20.19 9.45
C SER A 651 -19.64 -20.23 9.78
N PHE A 652 -19.12 -19.17 10.41
CA PHE A 652 -17.73 -19.16 10.87
C PHE A 652 -17.49 -20.24 11.92
N GLU A 653 -18.46 -20.45 12.81
CA GLU A 653 -18.41 -21.47 13.86
C GLU A 653 -18.34 -22.88 13.27
N SER A 654 -19.09 -23.16 12.19
CA SER A 654 -19.00 -24.43 11.47
C SER A 654 -17.62 -24.63 10.84
N MET A 655 -16.99 -23.58 10.29
CA MET A 655 -15.63 -23.67 9.71
C MET A 655 -14.56 -23.86 10.80
N VAL A 656 -14.70 -23.18 11.94
CA VAL A 656 -13.84 -23.36 13.12
C VAL A 656 -13.94 -24.80 13.63
N ALA A 657 -15.15 -25.34 13.79
CA ALA A 657 -15.35 -26.71 14.22
C ALA A 657 -14.76 -27.71 13.21
N ALA A 658 -15.05 -27.52 11.92
CA ALA A 658 -14.59 -28.42 10.86
C ALA A 658 -13.06 -28.50 10.77
N THR A 659 -12.36 -27.39 11.05
CA THR A 659 -10.90 -27.29 10.94
C THR A 659 -10.17 -27.51 12.26
N ASN A 660 -10.87 -27.87 13.34
CA ASN A 660 -10.32 -27.89 14.70
C ASN A 660 -9.60 -26.56 15.04
N ASN A 661 -10.35 -25.46 14.96
CA ASN A 661 -9.87 -24.10 15.19
C ASN A 661 -8.69 -23.69 14.28
N PHE A 662 -8.77 -24.03 12.99
CA PHE A 662 -7.71 -23.77 12.00
C PHE A 662 -6.33 -24.30 12.46
N SER A 663 -6.32 -25.49 13.06
CA SER A 663 -5.10 -26.14 13.54
C SER A 663 -4.05 -26.23 12.43
N SER A 664 -2.79 -26.00 12.78
CA SER A 664 -1.66 -26.18 11.86
C SER A 664 -1.57 -27.62 11.34
N SER A 665 -2.03 -28.62 12.10
CA SER A 665 -2.11 -30.02 11.66
C SER A 665 -3.07 -30.24 10.50
N ASN A 666 -4.05 -29.36 10.33
CA ASN A 666 -5.04 -29.42 9.26
C ASN A 666 -4.67 -28.51 8.08
N LYS A 667 -3.53 -27.80 8.16
CA LYS A 667 -3.08 -26.92 7.08
C LYS A 667 -2.58 -27.76 5.90
N LEU A 668 -3.19 -27.59 4.75
CA LEU A 668 -2.82 -28.28 3.50
C LEU A 668 -1.69 -27.54 2.77
N GLY A 669 -1.67 -26.22 2.86
CA GLY A 669 -0.68 -25.35 2.24
C GLY A 669 -0.97 -23.88 2.48
N GLU A 670 -0.07 -22.99 2.06
CA GLU A 670 -0.27 -21.54 2.07
C GLU A 670 0.41 -20.94 0.84
N GLY A 671 -0.36 -20.15 0.09
CA GLY A 671 0.13 -19.39 -1.06
C GLY A 671 -0.15 -17.90 -0.88
N GLY A 672 0.04 -17.10 -1.94
CA GLY A 672 -0.15 -15.64 -1.91
C GLY A 672 -1.57 -15.18 -1.53
N PHE A 673 -2.56 -16.08 -1.53
CA PHE A 673 -3.97 -15.79 -1.23
C PHE A 673 -4.39 -16.18 0.19
N GLY A 674 -3.48 -16.77 0.98
CA GLY A 674 -3.72 -17.21 2.35
C GLY A 674 -3.69 -18.73 2.53
N PRO A 675 -3.85 -19.20 3.78
CA PRO A 675 -3.76 -20.61 4.13
C PRO A 675 -4.99 -21.41 3.68
N VAL A 676 -4.75 -22.66 3.29
CA VAL A 676 -5.77 -23.66 2.97
C VAL A 676 -5.77 -24.75 4.04
N TYR A 677 -6.94 -25.08 4.56
CA TYR A 677 -7.12 -26.10 5.60
C TYR A 677 -8.00 -27.25 5.12
N MET A 678 -7.67 -28.47 5.51
CA MET A 678 -8.62 -29.58 5.50
C MET A 678 -9.61 -29.39 6.64
N GLY A 679 -10.88 -29.63 6.36
CA GLY A 679 -11.92 -29.68 7.37
C GLY A 679 -12.85 -30.86 7.18
N ARG A 680 -13.53 -31.25 8.24
CA ARG A 680 -14.59 -32.26 8.20
C ARG A 680 -15.90 -31.66 8.70
N LEU A 681 -16.92 -31.63 7.84
CA LEU A 681 -18.25 -31.17 8.18
C LEU A 681 -18.97 -32.18 9.10
N THR A 682 -20.08 -31.75 9.73
CA THR A 682 -20.87 -32.59 10.64
C THR A 682 -21.48 -33.81 9.98
N ASN A 683 -21.73 -33.74 8.67
CA ASN A 683 -22.16 -34.86 7.83
C ASN A 683 -20.99 -35.78 7.40
N GLN A 684 -19.81 -35.65 8.03
CA GLN A 684 -18.56 -36.38 7.74
C GLN A 684 -17.90 -36.03 6.40
N GLN A 685 -18.46 -35.12 5.61
CA GLN A 685 -17.89 -34.69 4.34
C GLN A 685 -16.57 -33.93 4.55
N GLU A 686 -15.54 -34.36 3.83
CA GLU A 686 -14.24 -33.69 3.81
C GLU A 686 -14.27 -32.50 2.85
N ILE A 687 -13.71 -31.38 3.30
CA ILE A 687 -13.69 -30.11 2.57
C ILE A 687 -12.32 -29.44 2.65
N ALA A 688 -12.02 -28.60 1.66
CA ALA A 688 -10.87 -27.72 1.67
C ALA A 688 -11.33 -26.26 1.86
N ILE A 689 -10.79 -25.57 2.86
CA ILE A 689 -11.17 -24.21 3.24
C ILE A 689 -10.00 -23.29 2.91
N LYS A 690 -10.13 -22.50 1.84
CA LYS A 690 -9.19 -21.44 1.47
C LYS A 690 -9.59 -20.17 2.19
N ARG A 691 -8.80 -19.79 3.20
CA ARG A 691 -9.06 -18.62 4.05
C ARG A 691 -8.25 -17.43 3.54
N LEU A 692 -8.93 -16.34 3.23
CA LEU A 692 -8.29 -15.12 2.75
C LEU A 692 -7.37 -14.53 3.83
N SER A 693 -6.12 -14.23 3.45
CA SER A 693 -5.17 -13.54 4.34
C SER A 693 -5.61 -12.09 4.63
N LYS A 694 -5.48 -11.64 5.89
CA LYS A 694 -5.86 -10.28 6.34
C LYS A 694 -4.86 -9.18 5.93
N SER A 695 -3.73 -9.54 5.32
CA SER A 695 -2.59 -8.66 5.04
C SER A 695 -2.46 -8.15 3.60
N SER A 696 -3.42 -8.43 2.70
CA SER A 696 -3.31 -8.05 1.28
C SER A 696 -4.56 -7.35 0.73
N GLY A 697 -4.41 -6.18 0.10
CA GLY A 697 -5.48 -5.53 -0.67
C GLY A 697 -5.80 -6.25 -2.00
N GLN A 698 -4.83 -7.00 -2.53
CA GLN A 698 -4.96 -7.82 -3.72
C GLN A 698 -5.88 -9.04 -3.49
N GLY A 699 -5.77 -9.70 -2.33
CA GLY A 699 -6.51 -10.93 -2.05
C GLY A 699 -8.04 -10.77 -1.99
N LEU A 700 -8.57 -9.60 -1.62
CA LEU A 700 -10.03 -9.37 -1.65
C LEU A 700 -10.58 -9.33 -3.08
N THR A 701 -9.80 -8.79 -4.03
CA THR A 701 -10.19 -8.73 -5.45
C THR A 701 -10.18 -10.12 -6.06
N GLU A 702 -9.15 -10.91 -5.76
CA GLU A 702 -9.02 -12.29 -6.24
C GLU A 702 -10.04 -13.21 -5.59
N PHE A 703 -10.32 -13.07 -4.29
CA PHE A 703 -11.42 -13.78 -3.63
C PHE A 703 -12.76 -13.52 -4.31
N LYS A 704 -13.08 -12.26 -4.59
CA LYS A 704 -14.31 -11.88 -5.30
C LYS A 704 -14.34 -12.45 -6.72
N ASN A 705 -13.21 -12.42 -7.41
CA ASN A 705 -13.09 -12.92 -8.77
C ASN A 705 -13.25 -14.44 -8.83
N GLU A 706 -12.54 -15.16 -7.97
CA GLU A 706 -12.60 -16.62 -7.81
C GLU A 706 -14.02 -17.04 -7.45
N ALA A 707 -14.63 -16.46 -6.40
CA ALA A 707 -16.01 -16.74 -6.00
C ALA A 707 -17.01 -16.53 -7.14
N LYS A 708 -16.87 -15.44 -7.91
CA LYS A 708 -17.76 -15.09 -9.02
C LYS A 708 -17.64 -16.04 -10.21
N LEU A 709 -16.43 -16.49 -10.52
CA LEU A 709 -16.14 -17.35 -11.66
C LEU A 709 -16.48 -18.81 -11.34
N ILE A 710 -15.90 -19.37 -10.29
CA ILE A 710 -16.03 -20.79 -9.99
C ILE A 710 -17.48 -21.18 -9.65
N ALA A 711 -18.26 -20.25 -9.09
CA ALA A 711 -19.70 -20.45 -8.87
C ALA A 711 -20.51 -20.64 -10.17
N LYS A 712 -19.97 -20.25 -11.33
CA LYS A 712 -20.63 -20.33 -12.65
C LYS A 712 -20.03 -21.41 -13.55
N LEU A 713 -18.95 -22.03 -13.13
CA LEU A 713 -18.20 -23.02 -13.89
C LEU A 713 -18.47 -24.40 -13.29
N GLN A 714 -18.92 -25.35 -14.12
CA GLN A 714 -19.20 -26.71 -13.71
C GLN A 714 -18.63 -27.65 -14.74
N HIS A 715 -17.64 -28.45 -14.35
CA HIS A 715 -16.99 -29.43 -15.20
C HIS A 715 -16.23 -30.43 -14.33
N THR A 716 -16.08 -31.67 -14.79
CA THR A 716 -15.42 -32.76 -14.05
C THR A 716 -13.95 -32.48 -13.75
N ASN A 717 -13.27 -31.73 -14.64
CA ASN A 717 -11.86 -31.34 -14.48
C ASN A 717 -11.65 -29.93 -13.91
N LEU A 718 -12.63 -29.34 -13.24
CA LEU A 718 -12.47 -28.10 -12.46
C LEU A 718 -12.86 -28.38 -11.00
N VAL A 719 -12.15 -27.76 -10.05
CA VAL A 719 -12.46 -27.95 -8.63
C VAL A 719 -13.84 -27.37 -8.30
N LYS A 720 -14.70 -28.19 -7.68
CA LYS A 720 -16.05 -27.78 -7.30
C LYS A 720 -16.02 -26.91 -6.04
N LEU A 721 -16.58 -25.70 -6.16
CA LEU A 721 -16.91 -24.87 -5.01
C LEU A 721 -18.19 -25.43 -4.36
N ILE A 722 -18.07 -25.84 -3.10
CA ILE A 722 -19.19 -26.31 -2.26
C ILE A 722 -19.91 -25.12 -1.64
N GLY A 723 -19.16 -24.12 -1.17
CA GLY A 723 -19.77 -23.01 -0.45
C GLY A 723 -18.83 -21.86 -0.10
N LEU A 724 -19.38 -20.91 0.65
CA LEU A 724 -18.74 -19.67 1.04
C LEU A 724 -18.94 -19.42 2.54
N CYS A 725 -17.91 -18.94 3.23
CA CYS A 725 -18.06 -18.34 4.55
C CYS A 725 -17.72 -16.84 4.47
N ILE A 726 -18.71 -16.02 4.81
CA ILE A 726 -18.63 -14.56 4.74
C ILE A 726 -19.18 -13.96 6.05
N GLN A 727 -18.86 -14.55 7.19
CA GLN A 727 -19.27 -14.02 8.48
C GLN A 727 -18.15 -13.16 9.07
N ARG A 728 -18.51 -12.05 9.73
CA ARG A 728 -17.57 -11.10 10.33
C ARG A 728 -16.59 -10.52 9.28
N GLU A 729 -15.30 -10.41 9.61
CA GLU A 729 -14.22 -10.02 8.70
C GLU A 729 -13.58 -11.21 7.96
N GLU A 730 -14.10 -12.41 8.17
CA GLU A 730 -13.56 -13.64 7.59
C GLU A 730 -14.16 -13.88 6.20
N ARG A 731 -13.31 -14.25 5.25
CA ARG A 731 -13.67 -14.56 3.87
C ARG A 731 -13.05 -15.89 3.52
N MET A 732 -13.87 -16.91 3.28
CA MET A 732 -13.40 -18.26 2.98
C MET A 732 -14.18 -18.88 1.83
N LEU A 733 -13.45 -19.57 0.97
CA LEU A 733 -13.99 -20.42 -0.09
C LEU A 733 -13.91 -21.86 0.38
N VAL A 734 -15.02 -22.59 0.26
CA VAL A 734 -15.12 -24.00 0.67
C VAL A 734 -15.24 -24.85 -0.58
N TYR A 735 -14.20 -25.66 -0.81
CA TYR A 735 -14.07 -26.57 -1.95
C TYR A 735 -14.25 -28.01 -1.52
N GLU A 736 -14.51 -28.88 -2.51
CA GLU A 736 -14.28 -30.31 -2.33
C GLU A 736 -12.82 -30.59 -1.92
N TYR A 737 -12.63 -31.54 -1.02
CA TYR A 737 -11.30 -31.94 -0.62
C TYR A 737 -10.64 -32.84 -1.68
N MET A 738 -9.41 -32.48 -2.05
CA MET A 738 -8.62 -33.20 -3.04
C MET A 738 -7.56 -34.03 -2.30
N SER A 739 -7.84 -35.32 -2.09
CA SER A 739 -7.08 -36.20 -1.20
C SER A 739 -5.62 -36.38 -1.62
N ASN A 740 -5.34 -36.36 -2.93
CA ASN A 740 -4.01 -36.48 -3.49
C ASN A 740 -3.28 -35.14 -3.68
N ARG A 741 -3.88 -34.01 -3.24
CA ARG A 741 -3.29 -32.67 -3.27
C ARG A 741 -2.86 -32.26 -4.69
N SER A 742 -1.84 -31.40 -4.82
CA SER A 742 -1.42 -30.82 -6.09
C SER A 742 -0.44 -31.70 -6.87
N LEU A 743 -0.49 -31.61 -8.20
CA LEU A 743 0.31 -32.41 -9.14
C LEU A 743 1.82 -32.18 -9.00
N ASP A 744 2.25 -30.98 -8.61
CA ASP A 744 3.67 -30.67 -8.39
C ASP A 744 4.33 -31.56 -7.32
N LEU A 745 3.56 -31.96 -6.29
CA LEU A 745 4.01 -32.92 -5.27
C LEU A 745 4.24 -34.33 -5.84
N HIS A 746 3.60 -34.68 -6.95
CA HIS A 746 3.76 -35.99 -7.59
C HIS A 746 4.72 -35.96 -8.77
N LEU A 747 5.10 -34.77 -9.26
CA LEU A 747 6.11 -34.63 -10.32
C LEU A 747 7.51 -34.40 -9.77
N PHE A 748 7.64 -33.59 -8.71
CA PHE A 748 8.95 -33.06 -8.30
C PHE A 748 9.45 -33.57 -6.95
N ASP A 749 8.62 -34.29 -6.20
CA ASP A 749 9.04 -35.00 -4.98
C ASP A 749 9.52 -36.41 -5.37
N ALA A 750 10.79 -36.70 -5.09
CA ALA A 750 11.41 -37.97 -5.46
C ALA A 750 10.71 -39.19 -4.81
N GLU A 751 10.11 -39.03 -3.63
CA GLU A 751 9.42 -40.13 -2.93
C GLU A 751 8.05 -40.45 -3.54
N ARG A 752 7.39 -39.45 -4.13
CA ARG A 752 6.03 -39.56 -4.67
C ARG A 752 5.98 -39.73 -6.19
N ARG A 753 7.06 -39.40 -6.89
CA ARG A 753 7.18 -39.44 -8.35
C ARG A 753 6.77 -40.78 -8.97
N ASN A 754 7.07 -41.87 -8.29
CA ASN A 754 6.79 -43.23 -8.78
C ASN A 754 5.30 -43.62 -8.70
N VAL A 755 4.44 -42.81 -8.09
CA VAL A 755 2.99 -43.05 -8.04
C VAL A 755 2.31 -42.78 -9.40
N LEU A 756 2.90 -41.88 -10.20
CA LEU A 756 2.42 -41.49 -11.52
C LEU A 756 3.08 -42.31 -12.64
N ASP A 757 2.49 -43.48 -12.93
CA ASP A 757 2.75 -44.22 -14.17
C ASP A 757 2.30 -43.45 -15.41
N TRP A 758 2.62 -43.99 -16.59
CA TRP A 758 2.32 -43.34 -17.86
C TRP A 758 0.82 -43.11 -18.07
N GLU A 759 -0.01 -44.11 -17.80
CA GLU A 759 -1.46 -44.04 -17.98
C GLU A 759 -2.08 -42.92 -17.14
N LYS A 760 -1.69 -42.81 -15.86
CA LYS A 760 -2.13 -41.72 -15.00
C LYS A 760 -1.69 -40.36 -15.53
N ARG A 761 -0.45 -40.23 -16.01
CA ARG A 761 0.04 -38.96 -16.60
C ARG A 761 -0.74 -38.58 -17.84
N LEU A 762 -1.04 -39.53 -18.72
CA LEU A 762 -1.84 -39.30 -19.92
C LEU A 762 -3.27 -38.85 -19.55
N ASN A 763 -3.93 -39.56 -18.62
CA ASN A 763 -5.23 -39.17 -18.09
C ASN A 763 -5.23 -37.76 -17.47
N ILE A 764 -4.14 -37.40 -16.78
CA ILE A 764 -3.95 -36.05 -16.23
C ILE A 764 -3.84 -35.01 -17.35
N ILE A 765 -3.02 -35.27 -18.38
CA ILE A 765 -2.85 -34.38 -19.54
C ILE A 765 -4.19 -34.15 -20.24
N GLU A 766 -4.93 -35.23 -20.53
CA GLU A 766 -6.23 -35.17 -21.18
C GLU A 766 -7.24 -34.39 -20.34
N GLY A 767 -7.33 -34.68 -19.04
CA GLY A 767 -8.25 -33.99 -18.15
C GLY A 767 -7.97 -32.48 -18.03
N ILE A 768 -6.69 -32.08 -17.98
CA ILE A 768 -6.32 -30.64 -18.00
C ILE A 768 -6.75 -30.01 -19.34
N ALA A 769 -6.50 -30.70 -20.47
CA ALA A 769 -6.87 -30.20 -21.79
C ALA A 769 -8.39 -30.02 -21.93
N GLN A 770 -9.19 -30.98 -21.45
CA GLN A 770 -10.65 -30.90 -21.41
C GLN A 770 -11.14 -29.74 -20.52
N GLY A 771 -10.53 -29.56 -19.35
CA GLY A 771 -10.85 -28.45 -18.44
C GLY A 771 -10.63 -27.08 -19.09
N LEU A 772 -9.50 -26.88 -19.77
CA LEU A 772 -9.21 -25.63 -20.50
C LEU A 772 -10.12 -25.44 -21.71
N LEU A 773 -10.39 -26.50 -22.48
CA LEU A 773 -11.33 -26.47 -23.60
C LEU A 773 -12.72 -26.00 -23.13
N TYR A 774 -13.20 -26.52 -22.00
CA TYR A 774 -14.43 -26.05 -21.38
C TYR A 774 -14.38 -24.55 -21.05
N LEU A 775 -13.32 -24.07 -20.39
CA LEU A 775 -13.16 -22.65 -20.04
C LEU A 775 -13.16 -21.72 -21.26
N HIS A 776 -12.48 -22.13 -22.33
CA HIS A 776 -12.28 -21.31 -23.53
C HIS A 776 -13.45 -21.31 -24.50
N LYS A 777 -14.22 -22.41 -24.56
CA LYS A 777 -15.21 -22.64 -25.63
C LYS A 777 -16.61 -23.02 -25.15
N TYR A 778 -16.73 -23.96 -24.22
CA TYR A 778 -18.04 -24.56 -23.89
C TYR A 778 -18.72 -23.97 -22.67
N SER A 779 -17.99 -23.25 -21.84
CA SER A 779 -18.59 -22.53 -20.72
C SER A 779 -19.33 -21.28 -21.21
N ARG A 780 -20.32 -20.81 -20.42
CA ARG A 780 -21.16 -19.65 -20.78
C ARG A 780 -20.41 -18.33 -20.83
N LEU A 781 -19.20 -18.30 -20.28
CA LEU A 781 -18.30 -17.15 -20.21
C LEU A 781 -16.98 -17.59 -20.80
N LYS A 782 -16.41 -16.86 -21.76
CA LYS A 782 -15.06 -17.19 -22.23
C LYS A 782 -14.05 -16.81 -21.14
N VAL A 783 -13.52 -17.80 -20.42
CA VAL A 783 -12.63 -17.58 -19.27
C VAL A 783 -11.19 -17.91 -19.62
N ILE A 784 -10.27 -16.97 -19.36
CA ILE A 784 -8.82 -17.20 -19.45
C ILE A 784 -8.26 -17.32 -18.03
N HIS A 785 -7.58 -18.43 -17.73
CA HIS A 785 -7.09 -18.77 -16.39
C HIS A 785 -5.91 -17.88 -15.96
N ARG A 786 -4.91 -17.71 -16.82
CA ARG A 786 -3.69 -16.89 -16.67
C ARG A 786 -2.69 -17.30 -15.58
N ASP A 787 -3.03 -18.26 -14.72
CA ASP A 787 -2.11 -18.85 -13.74
C ASP A 787 -2.14 -20.38 -13.76
N LEU A 788 -2.09 -20.99 -14.95
CA LEU A 788 -2.05 -22.45 -15.07
C LEU A 788 -0.62 -22.97 -14.80
N LYS A 789 -0.48 -23.88 -13.83
CA LYS A 789 0.80 -24.50 -13.42
C LYS A 789 0.54 -25.81 -12.65
N ALA A 790 1.57 -26.63 -12.44
CA ALA A 790 1.44 -27.91 -11.75
C ALA A 790 0.84 -27.77 -10.33
N GLY A 791 1.24 -26.73 -9.58
CA GLY A 791 0.70 -26.45 -8.24
C GLY A 791 -0.79 -26.07 -8.20
N ASN A 792 -1.39 -25.70 -9.33
CA ASN A 792 -2.81 -25.36 -9.44
C ASN A 792 -3.65 -26.50 -10.04
N ILE A 793 -3.05 -27.66 -10.34
CA ILE A 793 -3.76 -28.89 -10.72
C ILE A 793 -3.86 -29.76 -9.47
N LEU A 794 -5.08 -29.98 -8.98
CA LEU A 794 -5.33 -30.85 -7.84
C LEU A 794 -5.78 -32.23 -8.32
N LEU A 795 -5.49 -33.27 -7.53
CA LEU A 795 -5.79 -34.66 -7.83
C LEU A 795 -6.79 -35.21 -6.80
N ASP A 796 -7.88 -35.80 -7.28
CA ASP A 796 -8.85 -36.49 -6.43
C ASP A 796 -8.33 -37.87 -6.01
N ASP A 797 -9.17 -38.62 -5.30
CA ASP A 797 -8.86 -39.97 -4.81
C ASP A 797 -8.58 -40.98 -5.93
N GLU A 798 -9.10 -40.73 -7.13
CA GLU A 798 -8.86 -41.53 -8.33
C GLU A 798 -7.69 -41.01 -9.18
N MET A 799 -6.91 -40.04 -8.67
CA MET A 799 -5.82 -39.36 -9.38
C MET A 799 -6.27 -38.58 -10.63
N LYS A 800 -7.55 -38.19 -10.71
CA LYS A 800 -8.06 -37.37 -11.82
C LYS A 800 -7.76 -35.89 -11.58
N PRO A 801 -7.39 -35.14 -12.64
CA PRO A 801 -6.99 -33.75 -12.50
C PRO A 801 -8.20 -32.81 -12.40
N LYS A 802 -8.08 -31.81 -11.53
CA LYS A 802 -8.99 -30.67 -11.44
C LYS A 802 -8.23 -29.36 -11.39
N ILE A 803 -8.54 -28.44 -12.30
CA ILE A 803 -7.97 -27.09 -12.35
C ILE A 803 -8.55 -26.26 -11.19
N SER A 804 -7.67 -25.57 -10.47
CA SER A 804 -7.99 -24.74 -9.31
C SER A 804 -7.41 -23.32 -9.44
N ASP A 805 -7.78 -22.44 -8.50
CA ASP A 805 -7.26 -21.08 -8.34
C ASP A 805 -7.61 -20.06 -9.44
N PHE A 806 -8.89 -19.70 -9.49
CA PHE A 806 -9.43 -18.72 -10.45
C PHE A 806 -9.27 -17.27 -10.01
N GLY A 807 -8.45 -16.99 -8.99
CA GLY A 807 -8.25 -15.63 -8.48
C GLY A 807 -7.75 -14.66 -9.55
N MET A 808 -6.88 -15.13 -10.45
CA MET A 808 -6.30 -14.34 -11.54
C MET A 808 -7.08 -14.39 -12.86
N ALA A 809 -8.14 -15.21 -12.95
CA ALA A 809 -8.83 -15.45 -14.20
C ALA A 809 -9.57 -14.20 -14.74
N ARG A 810 -9.84 -14.16 -16.04
CA ARG A 810 -10.53 -13.05 -16.73
C ARG A 810 -11.64 -13.57 -17.63
N ILE A 811 -12.72 -12.79 -17.73
CA ILE A 811 -13.82 -13.04 -18.66
C ILE A 811 -13.59 -12.16 -19.88
N LEU A 812 -13.46 -12.76 -21.05
CA LEU A 812 -13.46 -12.03 -22.32
C LEU A 812 -14.90 -11.87 -22.82
N GLY A 813 -15.22 -10.71 -23.39
CA GLY A 813 -16.50 -10.49 -24.08
C GLY A 813 -16.69 -11.50 -25.23
N LEU A 814 -17.92 -11.98 -25.43
CA LEU A 814 -18.24 -13.03 -26.44
C LEU A 814 -17.86 -12.65 -27.88
N THR A 815 -17.66 -11.36 -28.17
CA THR A 815 -17.30 -10.82 -29.48
C THR A 815 -15.82 -10.44 -29.62
N GLY A 816 -15.04 -10.42 -28.52
CA GLY A 816 -13.62 -10.08 -28.51
C GLY A 816 -12.72 -11.31 -28.62
N SER A 817 -11.75 -11.27 -29.53
CA SER A 817 -10.71 -12.31 -29.63
C SER A 817 -9.63 -12.15 -28.56
N GLU A 818 -9.32 -10.90 -28.17
CA GLU A 818 -8.22 -10.52 -27.28
C GLU A 818 -8.56 -9.24 -26.49
N GLU A 819 -7.97 -9.07 -25.31
CA GLU A 819 -8.01 -7.84 -24.49
C GLU A 819 -6.59 -7.39 -24.12
N LYS A 820 -6.39 -6.10 -23.82
CA LYS A 820 -5.10 -5.57 -23.31
C LYS A 820 -5.24 -5.15 -21.85
N THR A 821 -4.23 -5.47 -21.04
CA THR A 821 -4.16 -5.09 -19.61
C THR A 821 -2.77 -4.55 -19.25
N ASN A 822 -2.73 -3.46 -18.49
CA ASN A 822 -1.48 -2.95 -17.91
C ASN A 822 -1.07 -3.69 -16.62
N ARG A 823 -1.95 -4.56 -16.09
CA ARG A 823 -1.71 -5.39 -14.91
C ARG A 823 -1.32 -6.81 -15.35
N ILE A 824 -0.03 -7.10 -15.31
CA ILE A 824 0.54 -8.44 -15.55
C ILE A 824 0.54 -9.22 -14.24
N VAL A 825 -0.14 -10.36 -14.23
CA VAL A 825 -0.22 -11.30 -13.09
C VAL A 825 -0.16 -12.73 -13.60
N GLY A 826 0.53 -13.62 -12.89
CA GLY A 826 0.72 -15.03 -13.23
C GLY A 826 2.05 -15.55 -12.70
N THR A 827 2.31 -16.84 -12.86
CA THR A 827 3.55 -17.47 -12.39
C THR A 827 4.66 -17.39 -13.44
N HIS A 828 5.82 -16.86 -13.04
CA HIS A 828 7.02 -16.79 -13.90
C HIS A 828 7.40 -18.18 -14.43
N GLY A 829 7.78 -18.26 -15.70
CA GLY A 829 8.06 -19.53 -16.40
C GLY A 829 6.85 -20.19 -17.06
N TYR A 830 5.62 -19.83 -16.68
CA TYR A 830 4.39 -20.31 -17.35
C TYR A 830 3.69 -19.23 -18.18
N MET A 831 4.05 -17.97 -17.98
CA MET A 831 3.47 -16.84 -18.72
C MET A 831 4.01 -16.77 -20.15
N SER A 832 3.12 -16.51 -21.11
CA SER A 832 3.49 -16.33 -22.51
C SER A 832 4.18 -14.97 -22.76
N PRO A 833 5.08 -14.85 -23.75
CA PRO A 833 5.80 -13.61 -24.03
C PRO A 833 4.90 -12.43 -24.35
N GLU A 834 3.88 -12.63 -25.19
CA GLU A 834 2.98 -11.56 -25.61
C GLU A 834 2.14 -11.00 -24.46
N TYR A 835 1.86 -11.84 -23.46
CA TYR A 835 1.18 -11.40 -22.24
C TYR A 835 2.15 -10.64 -21.33
N MET A 836 3.37 -11.13 -21.14
CA MET A 836 4.38 -10.46 -20.31
C MET A 836 4.83 -9.11 -20.87
N LEU A 837 5.04 -9.04 -22.19
CA LEU A 837 5.61 -7.86 -22.84
C LEU A 837 4.55 -6.80 -23.15
N ASN A 838 3.37 -7.22 -23.60
CA ASN A 838 2.36 -6.32 -24.17
C ASN A 838 1.00 -6.38 -23.45
N GLY A 839 0.87 -7.21 -22.41
CA GLY A 839 -0.37 -7.34 -21.66
C GLY A 839 -1.54 -7.94 -22.44
N VAL A 840 -1.26 -8.71 -23.50
CA VAL A 840 -2.29 -9.33 -24.33
C VAL A 840 -2.91 -10.53 -23.63
N VAL A 841 -4.22 -10.50 -23.41
CA VAL A 841 -5.00 -11.58 -22.82
C VAL A 841 -5.82 -12.25 -23.91
N SER A 842 -5.51 -13.53 -24.17
CA SER A 842 -6.22 -14.37 -25.13
C SER A 842 -6.18 -15.83 -24.67
N PRO A 843 -6.98 -16.74 -25.28
CA PRO A 843 -6.87 -18.18 -25.04
C PRO A 843 -5.47 -18.74 -25.25
N LYS A 844 -4.66 -18.12 -26.13
CA LYS A 844 -3.30 -18.60 -26.45
C LYS A 844 -2.31 -18.43 -25.29
N VAL A 845 -2.64 -17.60 -24.30
CA VAL A 845 -1.87 -17.47 -23.05
C VAL A 845 -1.95 -18.76 -22.24
N ASP A 846 -3.16 -19.31 -22.03
CA ASP A 846 -3.34 -20.57 -21.31
C ASP A 846 -2.81 -21.78 -22.12
N VAL A 847 -2.90 -21.74 -23.46
CA VAL A 847 -2.31 -22.78 -24.33
C VAL A 847 -0.79 -22.85 -24.12
N PHE A 848 -0.13 -21.70 -24.03
CA PHE A 848 1.31 -21.66 -23.74
C PHE A 848 1.63 -22.29 -22.38
N SER A 849 0.91 -21.88 -21.33
CA SER A 849 1.07 -22.44 -19.99
C SER A 849 0.80 -23.96 -19.95
N PHE A 850 -0.19 -24.44 -20.71
CA PHE A 850 -0.46 -25.87 -20.88
C PHE A 850 0.71 -26.59 -21.54
N GLY A 851 1.32 -26.01 -22.58
CA GLY A 851 2.50 -26.59 -23.22
C GLY A 851 3.68 -26.74 -22.26
N VAL A 852 3.94 -25.73 -21.42
CA VAL A 852 4.96 -25.84 -20.36
C VAL A 852 4.63 -26.96 -19.39
N LEU A 853 3.39 -26.97 -18.87
CA LEU A 853 2.92 -27.99 -17.92
C LEU A 853 2.99 -29.41 -18.51
N LEU A 854 2.68 -29.58 -19.79
CA LEU A 854 2.80 -30.84 -20.50
C LEU A 854 4.25 -31.33 -20.52
N LEU A 855 5.21 -30.47 -20.85
CA LEU A 855 6.63 -30.83 -20.81
C LEU A 855 7.11 -31.18 -19.38
N GLU A 856 6.59 -30.50 -18.35
CA GLU A 856 6.88 -30.83 -16.95
C GLU A 856 6.32 -32.20 -16.56
N ILE A 857 5.11 -32.55 -16.99
CA ILE A 857 4.49 -33.86 -16.71
C ILE A 857 5.31 -34.99 -17.35
N LEU A 858 5.77 -34.79 -18.59
CA LEU A 858 6.53 -35.80 -19.35
C LEU A 858 7.93 -36.03 -18.77
N SER A 859 8.59 -34.96 -18.32
CA SER A 859 9.97 -35.00 -17.83
C SER A 859 10.09 -35.19 -16.32
N ALA A 860 9.04 -34.86 -15.55
CA ALA A 860 9.08 -34.68 -14.10
C ALA A 860 10.18 -33.67 -13.67
N LYS A 861 10.40 -32.64 -14.48
CA LYS A 861 11.39 -31.58 -14.26
C LYS A 861 10.71 -30.20 -14.21
N LYS A 862 11.10 -29.32 -13.27
CA LYS A 862 10.53 -27.97 -13.07
C LYS A 862 11.09 -26.92 -14.01
N ASN A 863 10.30 -26.24 -14.82
CA ASN A 863 10.78 -25.37 -15.92
C ASN A 863 11.90 -24.36 -15.57
N ASN A 864 12.02 -23.93 -14.31
CA ASN A 864 13.05 -22.99 -13.83
C ASN A 864 14.38 -23.63 -13.36
N SER A 865 14.55 -24.94 -13.48
CA SER A 865 15.80 -25.63 -13.11
C SER A 865 16.81 -25.60 -14.27
N SER A 866 18.11 -25.53 -13.95
CA SER A 866 19.18 -25.72 -14.93
C SER A 866 19.33 -27.22 -15.24
N TYR A 867 19.22 -27.60 -16.52
CA TYR A 867 19.17 -29.02 -16.94
C TYR A 867 20.35 -29.50 -17.75
N ASN A 868 21.24 -28.59 -18.12
CA ASN A 868 22.43 -28.93 -18.86
C ASN A 868 23.65 -28.28 -18.16
N PRO A 869 24.58 -29.09 -17.63
CA PRO A 869 25.82 -28.57 -17.05
C PRO A 869 26.62 -27.69 -18.01
N ASP A 870 26.54 -27.98 -19.31
CA ASP A 870 27.22 -27.27 -20.39
C ASP A 870 26.47 -26.00 -20.84
N PHE A 871 25.18 -25.88 -20.50
CA PHE A 871 24.32 -24.75 -20.89
C PHE A 871 23.41 -24.29 -19.73
N PRO A 872 23.95 -23.61 -18.71
CA PRO A 872 23.24 -23.25 -17.49
C PRO A 872 22.08 -22.25 -17.66
N LEU A 873 21.90 -21.68 -18.86
CA LEU A 873 20.83 -20.73 -19.21
C LEU A 873 19.61 -21.39 -19.90
N LEU A 874 19.65 -22.70 -20.19
CA LEU A 874 18.60 -23.38 -20.95
C LEU A 874 17.48 -23.88 -20.02
N ASN A 875 16.30 -23.25 -20.09
CA ASN A 875 15.07 -23.70 -19.41
C ASN A 875 14.50 -24.99 -20.06
N LEU A 876 13.45 -25.59 -19.45
CA LEU A 876 12.90 -26.89 -19.91
C LEU A 876 12.41 -26.83 -21.36
N ILE A 877 11.78 -25.71 -21.73
CA ILE A 877 11.28 -25.46 -23.09
C ILE A 877 12.44 -25.53 -24.09
N GLY A 878 13.55 -24.84 -23.79
CA GLY A 878 14.72 -24.84 -24.66
C GLY A 878 15.42 -26.19 -24.71
N HIS A 879 15.45 -26.93 -23.60
CA HIS A 879 15.98 -28.30 -23.55
C HIS A 879 15.16 -29.25 -24.43
N ALA A 880 13.83 -29.21 -24.30
CA ALA A 880 12.91 -30.01 -25.12
C ALA A 880 13.06 -29.70 -26.62
N TRP A 881 13.18 -28.42 -26.98
CA TRP A 881 13.40 -27.98 -28.35
C TRP A 881 14.72 -28.46 -28.93
N LYS A 882 15.82 -28.40 -28.16
CA LYS A 882 17.12 -28.93 -28.55
C LYS A 882 17.04 -30.42 -28.85
N LEU A 883 16.50 -31.21 -27.93
CA LEU A 883 16.34 -32.66 -28.11
C LEU A 883 15.45 -33.00 -29.31
N TRP A 884 14.39 -32.23 -29.55
CA TRP A 884 13.53 -32.40 -30.72
C TRP A 884 14.30 -32.23 -32.03
N ASN A 885 15.08 -31.14 -32.16
CA ASN A 885 15.87 -30.87 -33.35
C ASN A 885 17.01 -31.86 -33.57
N GLU A 886 17.57 -32.43 -32.50
CA GLU A 886 18.57 -33.49 -32.57
C GLU A 886 17.98 -34.89 -32.86
N GLY A 887 16.65 -35.03 -32.98
CA GLY A 887 15.99 -36.32 -33.15
C GLY A 887 16.00 -37.20 -31.89
N LYS A 888 16.26 -36.60 -30.71
CA LYS A 888 16.41 -37.25 -29.40
C LYS A 888 15.29 -36.90 -28.42
N ALA A 889 14.12 -36.52 -28.93
CA ALA A 889 13.01 -36.04 -28.10
C ALA A 889 12.63 -37.00 -26.94
N LEU A 890 12.76 -38.31 -27.13
CA LEU A 890 12.51 -39.32 -26.09
C LEU A 890 13.43 -39.20 -24.86
N GLU A 891 14.61 -38.58 -24.98
CA GLU A 891 15.51 -38.34 -23.83
C GLU A 891 14.93 -37.32 -22.83
N LEU A 892 13.89 -36.57 -23.22
CA LEU A 892 13.18 -35.68 -22.31
C LEU A 892 12.37 -36.45 -21.26
N MET A 893 11.97 -37.68 -21.60
CA MET A 893 11.07 -38.50 -20.79
C MET A 893 11.67 -38.84 -19.43
N ASP A 894 10.81 -38.83 -18.42
CA ASP A 894 11.14 -39.31 -17.09
C ASP A 894 11.63 -40.78 -17.13
N HIS A 895 12.84 -41.03 -16.64
CA HIS A 895 13.41 -42.38 -16.53
C HIS A 895 12.54 -43.37 -15.73
N GLY A 896 11.72 -42.86 -14.79
CA GLY A 896 10.76 -43.67 -14.02
C GLY A 896 9.57 -44.21 -14.84
N LEU A 897 9.39 -43.78 -16.10
CA LEU A 897 8.31 -44.22 -16.98
C LEU A 897 8.72 -45.36 -17.94
N ASN A 898 10.00 -45.72 -18.01
CA ASN A 898 10.57 -46.60 -19.04
C ASN A 898 9.90 -47.98 -19.18
N GLU A 899 9.29 -48.52 -18.12
CA GLU A 899 8.72 -49.88 -18.12
C GLU A 899 7.23 -49.97 -18.50
N THR A 900 6.49 -48.86 -18.51
CA THR A 900 5.00 -48.85 -18.66
C THR A 900 4.50 -48.07 -19.88
N CYS A 901 5.40 -47.57 -20.72
CA CYS A 901 5.10 -46.45 -21.59
C CYS A 901 5.13 -46.77 -23.09
N ASN A 902 4.11 -46.30 -23.82
CA ASN A 902 4.11 -46.30 -25.28
C ASN A 902 4.89 -45.08 -25.80
N THR A 903 6.09 -45.32 -26.33
CA THR A 903 7.00 -44.27 -26.81
C THR A 903 6.40 -43.40 -27.93
N LYS A 904 5.44 -43.92 -28.71
CA LYS A 904 4.74 -43.13 -29.73
C LYS A 904 3.82 -42.08 -29.11
N GLU A 905 3.11 -42.44 -28.05
CA GLU A 905 2.23 -41.50 -27.32
C GLU A 905 3.05 -40.42 -26.64
N VAL A 906 4.20 -40.78 -26.04
CA VAL A 906 5.13 -39.80 -25.46
C VAL A 906 5.65 -38.82 -26.50
N LEU A 907 6.18 -39.32 -27.61
CA LEU A 907 6.66 -38.49 -28.71
C LEU A 907 5.56 -37.54 -29.20
N ARG A 908 4.33 -38.03 -29.31
CA ARG A 908 3.17 -37.24 -29.70
C ARG A 908 2.86 -36.15 -28.66
N CYS A 909 2.90 -36.46 -27.37
CA CYS A 909 2.73 -35.48 -26.29
C CYS A 909 3.86 -34.42 -26.27
N ILE A 910 5.11 -34.81 -26.51
CA ILE A 910 6.24 -33.86 -26.63
C ILE A 910 6.00 -32.91 -27.82
N HIS A 911 5.58 -33.46 -28.96
CA HIS A 911 5.27 -32.69 -30.17
C HIS A 911 4.15 -31.68 -29.89
N ILE A 912 3.05 -32.10 -29.26
CA ILE A 912 1.95 -31.22 -28.86
C ILE A 912 2.43 -30.14 -27.88
N GLY A 913 3.28 -30.50 -26.91
CA GLY A 913 3.89 -29.55 -25.97
C GLY A 913 4.66 -28.46 -26.69
N LEU A 914 5.51 -28.84 -27.65
CA LEU A 914 6.30 -27.91 -28.46
C LEU A 914 5.43 -27.01 -29.35
N LEU A 915 4.35 -27.53 -29.94
CA LEU A 915 3.37 -26.73 -30.68
C LEU A 915 2.69 -25.67 -29.80
N CYS A 916 2.41 -26.00 -28.53
CA CYS A 916 1.79 -25.10 -27.58
C CYS A 916 2.72 -23.97 -27.10
N VAL A 917 4.04 -24.18 -27.04
CA VAL A 917 5.01 -23.19 -26.52
C VAL A 917 5.70 -22.34 -27.60
N GLN A 918 5.19 -22.34 -28.82
CA GLN A 918 5.73 -21.54 -29.93
C GLN A 918 5.72 -20.03 -29.63
N ASN A 919 6.74 -19.30 -30.10
CA ASN A 919 6.90 -17.88 -29.82
C ASN A 919 5.69 -17.05 -30.31
N VAL A 920 5.26 -17.28 -31.55
CA VAL A 920 4.15 -16.54 -32.16
C VAL A 920 2.80 -17.14 -31.71
N PRO A 921 1.88 -16.37 -31.11
CA PRO A 921 0.62 -16.91 -30.57
C PRO A 921 -0.29 -17.55 -31.62
N THR A 922 -0.27 -17.07 -32.86
CA THR A 922 -1.09 -17.61 -33.96
C THR A 922 -0.64 -18.99 -34.40
N ASP A 923 0.64 -19.33 -34.21
CA ASP A 923 1.18 -20.65 -34.57
C ASP A 923 0.77 -21.75 -33.57
N ARG A 924 0.43 -21.37 -32.33
CA ARG A 924 -0.03 -22.31 -31.30
C ARG A 924 -1.41 -22.89 -31.66
N PRO A 925 -1.69 -24.17 -31.38
CA PRO A 925 -3.02 -24.74 -31.57
C PRO A 925 -4.06 -24.09 -30.64
N THR A 926 -5.35 -24.30 -30.91
CA THR A 926 -6.40 -24.06 -29.92
C THR A 926 -6.56 -25.28 -29.01
N MET A 927 -7.21 -25.13 -27.84
CA MET A 927 -7.48 -26.29 -26.98
C MET A 927 -8.41 -27.33 -27.63
N VAL A 928 -9.20 -26.94 -28.65
CA VAL A 928 -9.98 -27.89 -29.46
C VAL A 928 -9.04 -28.80 -30.26
N ASP A 929 -8.03 -28.18 -30.89
CA ASP A 929 -7.04 -28.89 -31.67
C ASP A 929 -6.19 -29.78 -30.77
N VAL A 930 -5.73 -29.27 -29.63
CA VAL A 930 -4.95 -30.04 -28.62
C VAL A 930 -5.69 -31.29 -28.17
N VAL A 931 -6.98 -31.17 -27.79
CA VAL A 931 -7.80 -32.33 -27.42
C VAL A 931 -7.93 -33.32 -28.58
N SER A 932 -8.13 -32.83 -29.80
CA SER A 932 -8.20 -33.68 -30.98
C SER A 932 -6.88 -34.40 -31.27
N PHE A 933 -5.75 -33.71 -31.05
CA PHE A 933 -4.42 -34.26 -31.22
C PHE A 933 -4.12 -35.36 -30.20
N LEU A 934 -4.53 -35.18 -28.94
CA LEU A 934 -4.37 -36.19 -27.90
C LEU A 934 -5.21 -37.44 -28.17
N SER A 935 -6.47 -37.29 -28.59
CA SER A 935 -7.40 -38.42 -28.75
C SER A 935 -7.34 -39.14 -30.10
N ASN A 936 -6.62 -38.62 -31.10
CA ASN A 936 -6.58 -39.21 -32.44
C ASN A 936 -5.16 -39.20 -33.05
N ASP A 937 -4.51 -40.36 -32.98
CA ASP A 937 -3.15 -40.57 -33.50
C ASP A 937 -3.03 -40.47 -35.02
N ALA A 938 -4.14 -40.57 -35.76
CA ALA A 938 -4.14 -40.45 -37.23
C ALA A 938 -4.01 -39.00 -37.71
N ILE A 939 -4.22 -38.01 -36.83
CA ILE A 939 -4.07 -36.60 -37.19
C ILE A 939 -2.58 -36.27 -37.32
N GLN A 940 -2.20 -35.81 -38.51
CA GLN A 940 -0.85 -35.35 -38.80
C GLN A 940 -0.61 -33.96 -38.20
N LEU A 941 0.39 -33.87 -37.33
CA LEU A 941 0.78 -32.64 -36.64
C LEU A 941 1.77 -31.84 -37.49
N ALA A 942 1.61 -30.51 -37.48
CA ALA A 942 2.56 -29.60 -38.13
C ALA A 942 3.94 -29.67 -37.43
N GLN A 943 5.02 -29.42 -38.15
CA GLN A 943 6.35 -29.31 -37.51
C GLN A 943 6.37 -28.11 -36.55
N PRO A 944 6.84 -28.27 -35.30
CA PRO A 944 6.90 -27.17 -34.36
C PRO A 944 7.95 -26.16 -34.83
N LYS A 945 7.61 -24.86 -34.72
CA LYS A 945 8.52 -23.74 -34.92
C LYS A 945 9.21 -23.40 -33.60
N GLN A 946 10.17 -22.47 -33.67
CA GLN A 946 10.95 -22.05 -32.51
C GLN A 946 10.04 -21.62 -31.33
N PRO A 947 10.27 -22.17 -30.14
CA PRO A 947 9.53 -21.81 -28.95
C PRO A 947 9.92 -20.44 -28.41
N ALA A 948 9.05 -19.87 -27.59
CA ALA A 948 9.38 -18.67 -26.84
C ALA A 948 10.56 -18.90 -25.88
N PHE A 949 11.31 -17.82 -25.57
CA PHE A 949 12.39 -17.82 -24.58
C PHE A 949 13.56 -18.79 -24.87
N PHE A 950 13.73 -19.22 -26.12
CA PHE A 950 14.91 -19.96 -26.57
C PHE A 950 16.05 -18.97 -26.88
N ILE A 951 17.11 -19.00 -26.07
CA ILE A 951 18.38 -18.31 -26.39
C ILE A 951 19.24 -19.31 -27.16
N ASN A 952 19.51 -19.03 -28.43
CA ASN A 952 20.45 -19.83 -29.20
C ASN A 952 21.85 -19.55 -28.63
N VAL A 953 22.40 -20.47 -27.84
CA VAL A 953 23.83 -20.46 -27.53
C VAL A 953 24.51 -21.11 -28.72
N ASP A 954 24.65 -20.37 -29.82
CA ASP A 954 25.46 -20.81 -30.95
C ASP A 954 26.90 -20.93 -30.46
N THR A 955 27.41 -22.16 -30.42
CA THR A 955 28.84 -22.49 -30.39
C THR A 955 29.56 -22.13 -31.70
N ASN A 956 29.05 -21.16 -32.48
CA ASN A 956 29.56 -20.80 -33.80
C ASN A 956 29.86 -19.30 -33.98
N GLN A 957 30.18 -18.56 -32.91
CA GLN A 957 30.85 -17.24 -33.04
C GLN A 957 32.39 -17.33 -33.10
N GLN A 958 32.93 -18.33 -33.80
CA GLN A 958 34.30 -18.28 -34.31
C GLN A 958 34.45 -18.51 -35.82
N GLN A 959 33.38 -18.75 -36.58
CA GLN A 959 33.50 -18.92 -38.04
C GLN A 959 32.25 -18.46 -38.80
N LEU A 960 32.06 -17.13 -38.94
CA LEU A 960 31.28 -16.53 -40.04
C LEU A 960 31.48 -15.01 -40.11
N HIS A 961 32.75 -14.60 -40.26
CA HIS A 961 33.10 -13.34 -40.91
C HIS A 961 33.95 -13.62 -42.15
N THR A 962 33.46 -14.50 -43.03
CA THR A 962 33.90 -14.57 -44.42
C THR A 962 32.74 -15.01 -45.30
N ASN A 963 32.54 -14.27 -46.39
CA ASN A 963 31.57 -14.50 -47.47
C ASN A 963 30.12 -14.06 -47.23
N THR A 964 29.89 -12.77 -47.43
CA THR A 964 28.81 -12.38 -48.34
C THR A 964 29.33 -11.28 -49.25
N LYS A 965 29.66 -11.67 -50.49
CA LYS A 965 29.77 -10.77 -51.62
C LYS A 965 28.39 -10.20 -51.89
N GLU A 966 28.20 -8.91 -51.66
CA GLU A 966 27.37 -8.09 -52.52
C GLU A 966 28.17 -6.90 -53.02
N ILE A 967 28.02 -6.67 -54.32
CA ILE A 967 28.74 -5.81 -55.24
C ILE A 967 27.98 -4.46 -55.23
N PHE A 968 28.56 -3.28 -55.01
CA PHE A 968 29.24 -2.32 -55.92
C PHE A 968 29.63 -1.11 -55.01
N SER A 969 30.66 -0.28 -55.22
CA SER A 969 31.31 0.23 -56.43
C SER A 969 32.82 0.46 -56.18
N LYS A 970 33.62 0.30 -57.24
CA LYS A 970 35.07 0.53 -57.25
C LYS A 970 35.37 2.04 -57.21
N ASN A 971 36.05 2.51 -56.17
CA ASN A 971 36.91 3.69 -56.28
C ASN A 971 38.36 3.21 -56.31
N SER A 972 38.92 3.22 -57.52
CA SER A 972 40.31 2.91 -57.82
C SER A 972 41.22 4.01 -57.25
N LEU A 973 42.07 3.66 -56.29
CA LEU A 973 43.23 4.47 -55.91
C LEU A 973 44.48 3.82 -56.54
N THR A 974 45.00 4.48 -57.56
CA THR A 974 46.29 4.20 -58.21
C THR A 974 47.43 4.60 -57.28
N LEU A 975 48.24 3.61 -56.86
CA LEU A 975 49.58 3.82 -56.31
C LEU A 975 50.57 3.86 -57.47
N SER A 976 51.15 5.03 -57.72
CA SER A 976 52.26 5.22 -58.65
C SER A 976 53.57 5.00 -57.90
N ASP A 977 54.33 3.99 -58.35
CA ASP A 977 55.73 3.76 -58.00
C ASP A 977 56.60 4.93 -58.48
N VAL A 978 57.51 5.39 -57.62
CA VAL A 978 58.55 6.36 -57.98
C VAL A 978 59.89 5.67 -57.82
N ASP A 979 60.46 5.28 -58.97
CA ASP A 979 61.83 4.76 -59.08
C ASP A 979 62.85 5.91 -59.13
N GLY A 980 64.03 5.68 -58.57
CA GLY A 980 64.91 6.73 -58.05
C GLY A 980 65.69 7.57 -59.07
N ARG A 981 65.97 8.81 -58.65
CA ARG A 981 67.27 9.50 -58.75
C ARG A 981 67.39 10.60 -57.71
#